data_AF-A0A4X1T6W9-F1
#
_entry.id   AF-A0A4X1T6W9-F1
#
_cell.length_a   1.000
_cell.length_b   1.000
_cell.length_c   1.000
_cell.angle_alpha   90.00
_cell.angle_beta   90.00
_cell.angle_gamma   90.00
#
_symmetry.space_group_name_H-M   'P 1'
#
loop_
_entity.id
_entity.type
_entity.pdbx_description
1 polymer ?
#
loop_
_entity_poly.entity_id
_entity_poly.type
_entity_poly.pdbx_seq_one_letter_code
_entity_poly.pdbx_strand_id
1 'polypeptide(L)'
;MKPTGTDPRILSLAAEVAKSPEQNVPVILLKLKEIINNTPLGSSELKKIKQDIYCYDLMQYCLLVLSQDCSRIQGGWTTISQLTQILSHCCVGLEPGEDAEEFYNELLPSAAENFLVLGRQLQTCFINAAKGEEKDALLHFFQIVTDSLLWLLEGHVQLIQNVLQSDHFLHLLQTDSVQIGSTVMTMLQNILQINSGDLLRIEGKTLHSILDEVVFKLLSTPSPVIRSTATKLLLLMAESHQEILILLRLSGCYKELRSLLNKQEPGTEFSQELRQLIGLLSPKGYQEVEEQKLHQAACLIQAYWKGFQTRKRLKKLPSAVITLQRNFRSKRTKMLLKLNRQKEEEDHRLQLQLQRQRAMRLSRELRLSMLEIVHPGQVEKHNREIEEKSALIIQKHWRGYRERKNFRQQRPSLTEYKAAVTLQRAALKFLAKCRKKKKLFAPWQGLRELTDVRRVELQQQVDDYVRRHPGSQISDITSKELHSQAQERLQHYFMGRALEERSQQHREALMAQISTNIEQLLNSTCKSSPETSSVTIGSKLVSQPKCPSTDDWIRKMRYIYTMEYYSAIKKNDDIMPFAATWMELENLILSEMSPERQRQIPYDITYNWNLISSTNEHLLRKENHGLGEETCGCLMGGGGRRREWEGSGAWAYQTQLRIDIQGDPAE
;
A
#
# COMPACT_ATOMS: atom_id res chain seq x y z
N MET A 1 84.06 0.17 4.11
CA MET A 1 84.86 -1.09 4.15
C MET A 1 84.91 -1.68 2.73
N LYS A 2 86.01 -2.30 2.29
CA LYS A 2 86.01 -3.02 0.99
C LYS A 2 85.14 -4.27 1.11
N PRO A 3 84.08 -4.46 0.29
CA PRO A 3 83.28 -5.67 0.35
C PRO A 3 84.15 -6.83 -0.13
N THR A 4 84.37 -7.83 0.73
CA THR A 4 85.05 -9.07 0.34
C THR A 4 84.15 -9.83 -0.62
N GLY A 5 84.43 -9.69 -1.92
CA GLY A 5 83.80 -10.43 -3.02
C GLY A 5 82.84 -9.63 -3.90
N THR A 6 83.06 -8.34 -4.14
CA THR A 6 82.29 -7.53 -5.11
C THR A 6 82.29 -8.14 -6.51
N ASP A 7 81.16 -8.08 -7.22
CA ASP A 7 81.09 -8.46 -8.63
C ASP A 7 82.02 -7.56 -9.48
N PRO A 8 82.98 -8.14 -10.23
CA PRO A 8 83.97 -7.37 -10.99
C PRO A 8 83.33 -6.46 -12.05
N ARG A 9 82.11 -6.76 -12.51
CA ARG A 9 81.37 -5.94 -13.48
C ARG A 9 80.82 -4.66 -12.86
N ILE A 10 80.41 -4.69 -11.59
CA ILE A 10 79.93 -3.50 -10.87
C ILE A 10 81.11 -2.61 -10.49
N LEU A 11 82.22 -3.21 -10.06
CA LEU A 11 83.43 -2.47 -9.71
C LEU A 11 84.05 -1.76 -10.93
N SER A 12 84.08 -2.43 -12.09
CA SER A 12 84.55 -1.79 -13.34
C SER A 12 83.63 -0.65 -13.76
N LEU A 13 82.32 -0.82 -13.62
CA LEU A 13 81.34 0.20 -13.97
C LEU A 13 81.41 1.42 -13.05
N ALA A 14 81.54 1.22 -11.73
CA ALA A 14 81.71 2.32 -10.78
C ALA A 14 83.00 3.12 -11.05
N ALA A 15 84.10 2.42 -11.40
CA ALA A 15 85.33 3.08 -11.80
C ALA A 15 85.22 3.84 -13.13
N GLU A 16 84.36 3.39 -14.06
CA GLU A 16 84.06 4.06 -15.33
C GLU A 16 83.18 5.30 -15.11
N VAL A 17 82.16 5.22 -14.25
CA VAL A 17 81.30 6.35 -13.86
C VAL A 17 82.12 7.46 -13.19
N ALA A 18 83.00 7.12 -12.24
CA ALA A 18 83.81 8.09 -11.52
C ALA A 18 84.86 8.83 -12.39
N LYS A 19 85.25 8.26 -13.54
CA LYS A 19 86.27 8.82 -14.44
C LYS A 19 85.68 9.54 -15.66
N SER A 20 84.37 9.43 -15.87
CA SER A 20 83.71 9.92 -17.07
C SER A 20 83.11 11.32 -16.86
N PRO A 21 83.03 12.17 -17.91
CA PRO A 21 82.34 13.44 -17.80
C PRO A 21 80.84 13.22 -17.58
N GLU A 22 80.18 14.13 -16.86
CA GLU A 22 78.77 14.06 -16.46
C GLU A 22 77.81 13.73 -17.61
N GLN A 23 78.12 14.16 -18.84
CA GLN A 23 77.31 13.89 -20.04
C GLN A 23 77.27 12.41 -20.46
N ASN A 24 78.33 11.65 -20.17
CA ASN A 24 78.45 10.23 -20.55
C ASN A 24 77.95 9.29 -19.45
N VAL A 25 77.82 9.79 -18.21
CA VAL A 25 77.37 9.01 -17.05
C VAL A 25 76.02 8.31 -17.28
N PRO A 26 74.98 8.95 -17.87
CA PRO A 26 73.70 8.30 -18.12
C PRO A 26 73.81 7.06 -19.03
N VAL A 27 74.64 7.13 -20.07
CA VAL A 27 74.84 6.03 -21.03
C VAL A 27 75.63 4.89 -20.40
N ILE A 28 76.60 5.20 -19.53
CA ILE A 28 77.36 4.19 -18.80
C ILE A 28 76.46 3.47 -17.79
N LEU A 29 75.60 4.19 -17.08
CA LEU A 29 74.65 3.60 -16.11
C LEU A 29 73.64 2.65 -16.77
N LEU A 30 73.34 2.79 -18.07
CA LEU A 30 72.48 1.82 -18.78
C LEU A 30 73.08 0.41 -18.84
N LYS A 31 74.42 0.26 -18.75
CA LYS A 31 75.07 -1.07 -18.68
C LYS A 31 74.62 -1.86 -17.45
N LEU A 32 74.12 -1.20 -16.40
CA LEU A 32 73.49 -1.87 -15.25
C LEU A 32 72.30 -2.74 -15.66
N LYS A 33 71.54 -2.32 -16.68
CA LYS A 33 70.39 -3.08 -17.17
C LYS A 33 70.78 -4.45 -17.69
N GLU A 34 71.89 -4.53 -18.43
CA GLU A 34 72.40 -5.80 -18.95
C GLU A 34 72.89 -6.70 -17.81
N ILE A 35 73.55 -6.12 -16.80
CA ILE A 35 74.04 -6.89 -15.63
C ILE A 35 72.87 -7.48 -14.84
N ILE A 36 71.81 -6.70 -14.62
CA ILE A 36 70.61 -7.11 -13.88
C ILE A 36 69.78 -8.13 -14.67
N ASN A 37 69.57 -7.91 -15.98
CA ASN A 37 68.75 -8.81 -16.81
C ASN A 37 69.43 -10.17 -17.08
N ASN A 38 70.76 -10.21 -17.10
CA ASN A 38 71.51 -11.44 -17.29
C ASN A 38 71.60 -12.31 -16.02
N THR A 39 71.08 -11.83 -14.87
CA THR A 39 71.02 -12.61 -13.63
C THR A 39 69.60 -13.11 -13.35
N PRO A 40 69.41 -14.38 -12.94
CA PRO A 40 68.09 -14.92 -12.70
C PRO A 40 67.39 -14.25 -11.49
N LEU A 41 66.10 -13.95 -11.67
CA LEU A 41 65.22 -13.33 -10.67
C LEU A 41 65.22 -14.12 -9.36
N GLY A 42 65.49 -13.45 -8.23
CA GLY A 42 65.47 -14.04 -6.88
C GLY A 42 66.72 -14.84 -6.49
N SER A 43 67.74 -14.90 -7.34
CA SER A 43 69.02 -15.53 -7.00
C SER A 43 69.77 -14.78 -5.89
N SER A 44 70.57 -15.50 -5.08
CA SER A 44 71.50 -14.90 -4.13
C SER A 44 72.53 -14.00 -4.83
N GLU A 45 72.86 -14.30 -6.09
CA GLU A 45 73.70 -13.49 -6.96
C GLU A 45 73.07 -12.12 -7.25
N LEU A 46 71.77 -12.08 -7.59
CA LEU A 46 71.06 -10.82 -7.84
C LEU A 46 70.96 -9.95 -6.58
N LYS A 47 70.70 -10.55 -5.41
CA LYS A 47 70.72 -9.82 -4.13
C LYS A 47 72.08 -9.16 -3.87
N LYS A 48 73.16 -9.90 -4.12
CA LYS A 48 74.53 -9.42 -3.95
C LYS A 48 74.89 -8.31 -4.94
N ILE A 49 74.48 -8.45 -6.21
CA ILE A 49 74.68 -7.39 -7.22
C ILE A 49 73.94 -6.11 -6.81
N LYS A 50 72.71 -6.19 -6.30
CA LYS A 50 71.98 -5.01 -5.82
C LYS A 50 72.67 -4.34 -4.62
N GLN A 51 73.21 -5.13 -3.69
CA GLN A 51 74.03 -4.63 -2.58
C GLN A 51 75.30 -3.96 -3.08
N ASP A 52 76.01 -4.54 -4.04
CA ASP A 52 77.19 -3.92 -4.65
C ASP A 52 76.81 -2.60 -5.34
N ILE A 53 75.70 -2.54 -6.11
CA ILE A 53 75.22 -1.30 -6.75
C ILE A 53 74.94 -0.20 -5.70
N TYR A 54 74.40 -0.56 -4.53
CA TYR A 54 74.18 0.37 -3.43
C TYR A 54 75.50 0.86 -2.82
N CYS A 55 76.41 -0.05 -2.46
CA CYS A 55 77.68 0.26 -1.81
C CYS A 55 78.64 1.12 -2.64
N TYR A 56 78.46 1.18 -3.97
CA TYR A 56 79.24 2.05 -4.87
C TYR A 56 78.46 3.30 -5.32
N ASP A 57 77.39 3.67 -4.59
CA ASP A 57 76.56 4.85 -4.82
C ASP A 57 75.94 4.97 -6.22
N LEU A 58 75.91 3.87 -6.98
CA LEU A 58 75.40 3.88 -8.35
C LEU A 58 73.89 4.20 -8.41
N MET A 59 73.13 3.86 -7.36
CA MET A 59 71.73 4.30 -7.22
C MET A 59 71.62 5.82 -6.98
N GLN A 60 72.51 6.41 -6.19
CA GLN A 60 72.54 7.86 -5.98
C GLN A 60 72.93 8.60 -7.27
N TYR A 61 73.89 8.06 -8.05
CA TYR A 61 74.19 8.59 -9.37
C TYR A 61 73.01 8.49 -10.34
N CYS A 62 72.25 7.38 -10.34
CA CYS A 62 71.00 7.27 -11.09
C CYS A 62 69.99 8.35 -10.67
N LEU A 63 69.81 8.58 -9.36
CA LEU A 63 68.93 9.63 -8.83
C LEU A 63 69.36 11.02 -9.27
N LEU A 64 70.65 11.33 -9.15
CA LEU A 64 71.21 12.61 -9.57
C LEU A 64 70.96 12.85 -11.06
N VAL A 65 71.16 11.83 -11.91
CA VAL A 65 70.86 11.93 -13.35
C VAL A 65 69.36 12.17 -13.59
N LEU A 66 68.48 11.48 -12.88
CA LEU A 66 67.03 11.65 -13.02
C LEU A 66 66.52 13.02 -12.53
N SER A 67 67.27 13.69 -11.66
CA SER A 67 66.95 15.04 -11.17
C SER A 67 67.35 16.18 -12.13
N GLN A 68 68.12 15.88 -13.18
CA GLN A 68 68.59 16.88 -14.16
C GLN A 68 67.58 17.17 -15.25
N ASP A 69 67.73 18.32 -15.92
CA ASP A 69 66.92 18.70 -17.08
C ASP A 69 67.05 17.65 -18.21
N CYS A 70 65.92 17.03 -18.58
CA CYS A 70 65.85 15.96 -19.58
C CYS A 70 66.43 16.32 -20.95
N SER A 71 66.47 17.62 -21.29
CA SER A 71 67.04 18.12 -22.55
C SER A 71 68.57 18.04 -22.60
N ARG A 72 69.24 17.88 -21.45
CA ARG A 72 70.71 17.83 -21.34
C ARG A 72 71.26 16.40 -21.32
N ILE A 73 70.39 15.41 -21.17
CA ILE A 73 70.75 14.00 -21.05
C ILE A 73 70.88 13.35 -22.42
N GLN A 74 72.01 12.67 -22.66
CA GLN A 74 72.24 11.92 -23.90
C GLN A 74 71.23 10.77 -24.04
N GLY A 75 70.47 10.77 -25.14
CA GLY A 75 69.38 9.80 -25.40
C GLY A 75 68.01 10.19 -24.81
N GLY A 76 67.89 11.38 -24.19
CA GLY A 76 66.61 11.97 -23.79
C GLY A 76 65.70 11.03 -22.98
N TRP A 77 64.40 11.01 -23.31
CA TRP A 77 63.39 10.23 -22.58
C TRP A 77 63.65 8.71 -22.60
N THR A 78 64.30 8.17 -23.64
CA THR A 78 64.63 6.74 -23.69
C THR A 78 65.61 6.32 -22.59
N THR A 79 66.68 7.08 -22.42
CA THR A 79 67.67 6.87 -21.36
C THR A 79 67.03 7.06 -19.98
N ILE A 80 66.22 8.10 -19.81
CA ILE A 80 65.57 8.44 -18.54
C ILE A 80 64.58 7.34 -18.10
N SER A 81 63.69 6.88 -18.99
CA SER A 81 62.75 5.80 -18.67
C SER A 81 63.48 4.50 -18.33
N GLN A 82 64.59 4.20 -19.01
CA GLN A 82 65.41 3.01 -18.69
C GLN A 82 66.13 3.14 -17.34
N LEU A 83 66.69 4.31 -17.02
CA LEU A 83 67.30 4.56 -15.71
C LEU A 83 66.27 4.53 -14.58
N THR A 84 65.07 5.05 -14.81
CA THR A 84 63.93 4.97 -13.87
C THR A 84 63.57 3.51 -13.56
N GLN A 85 63.50 2.68 -14.60
CA GLN A 85 63.24 1.25 -14.48
C GLN A 85 64.37 0.52 -13.72
N ILE A 86 65.63 0.81 -14.04
CA ILE A 86 66.80 0.23 -13.35
C ILE A 86 66.76 0.61 -11.86
N LEU A 87 66.58 1.90 -11.55
CA LEU A 87 66.54 2.39 -10.18
C LEU A 87 65.42 1.72 -9.38
N SER A 88 64.21 1.63 -9.95
CA SER A 88 63.09 0.93 -9.31
C SER A 88 63.39 -0.55 -9.04
N HIS A 89 63.94 -1.28 -10.01
CA HIS A 89 64.31 -2.69 -9.82
C HIS A 89 65.45 -2.89 -8.81
N CYS A 90 66.41 -1.97 -8.74
CA CYS A 90 67.50 -2.02 -7.76
C CYS A 90 67.00 -1.80 -6.34
N CYS A 91 66.05 -0.88 -6.15
CA CYS A 91 65.49 -0.55 -4.84
C CYS A 91 64.61 -1.65 -4.25
N VAL A 92 63.90 -2.42 -5.09
CA VAL A 92 62.98 -3.48 -4.62
C VAL A 92 63.75 -4.77 -4.26
N GLY A 93 63.57 -5.25 -3.03
CA GLY A 93 64.21 -6.48 -2.53
C GLY A 93 65.70 -6.32 -2.16
N LEU A 94 66.17 -5.09 -1.96
CA LEU A 94 67.48 -4.78 -1.40
C LEU A 94 67.43 -4.88 0.14
N GLU A 95 68.49 -5.45 0.72
CA GLU A 95 68.72 -5.48 2.16
C GLU A 95 69.93 -4.55 2.45
N PRO A 96 69.70 -3.27 2.85
CA PRO A 96 70.73 -2.23 2.90
C PRO A 96 71.76 -2.36 4.04
N GLY A 97 71.64 -3.36 4.93
CA GLY A 97 72.62 -3.59 5.98
C GLY A 97 72.63 -2.48 7.05
N GLU A 98 73.81 -1.90 7.33
CA GLU A 98 74.02 -0.89 8.38
C GLU A 98 73.46 0.50 8.01
N ASP A 99 73.36 0.83 6.71
CA ASP A 99 72.89 2.14 6.21
C ASP A 99 71.39 2.16 5.88
N ALA A 100 70.60 1.32 6.56
CA ALA A 100 69.17 1.18 6.30
C ALA A 100 68.38 2.48 6.47
N GLU A 101 68.77 3.35 7.41
CA GLU A 101 68.07 4.62 7.65
C GLU A 101 68.19 5.59 6.47
N GLU A 102 69.39 5.73 5.89
CA GLU A 102 69.62 6.59 4.71
C GLU A 102 68.82 6.06 3.50
N PHE A 103 68.79 4.74 3.32
CA PHE A 103 68.03 4.11 2.25
C PHE A 103 66.52 4.36 2.38
N TYR A 104 65.93 4.12 3.56
CA TYR A 104 64.49 4.22 3.77
C TYR A 104 63.97 5.66 3.92
N ASN A 105 64.77 6.56 4.52
CA ASN A 105 64.32 7.92 4.81
C ASN A 105 64.74 8.95 3.75
N GLU A 106 65.85 8.75 3.04
CA GLU A 106 66.37 9.72 2.08
C GLU A 106 66.26 9.21 0.64
N LEU A 107 66.85 8.04 0.34
CA LEU A 107 66.98 7.54 -1.03
C LEU A 107 65.63 7.14 -1.63
N LEU A 108 64.83 6.35 -0.91
CA LEU A 108 63.54 5.83 -1.39
C LEU A 108 62.48 6.92 -1.61
N PRO A 109 62.23 7.85 -0.66
CA PRO A 109 61.32 8.96 -0.88
C PRO A 109 61.79 9.88 -2.02
N SER A 110 63.09 10.15 -2.12
CA SER A 110 63.65 10.95 -3.22
C SER A 110 63.48 10.26 -4.58
N ALA A 111 63.56 8.93 -4.65
CA ALA A 111 63.29 8.18 -5.87
C ALA A 111 61.82 8.30 -6.30
N ALA A 112 60.89 8.11 -5.36
CA ALA A 112 59.46 8.23 -5.63
C ALA A 112 59.10 9.67 -6.08
N GLU A 113 59.65 10.69 -5.43
CA GLU A 113 59.39 12.10 -5.77
C GLU A 113 59.96 12.45 -7.15
N ASN A 114 61.18 12.01 -7.48
CA ASN A 114 61.74 12.22 -8.82
C ASN A 114 60.90 11.54 -9.91
N PHE A 115 60.34 10.35 -9.64
CA PHE A 115 59.44 9.68 -10.60
C PHE A 115 58.15 10.49 -10.84
N LEU A 116 57.60 11.12 -9.80
CA LEU A 116 56.45 12.02 -9.93
C LEU A 116 56.79 13.30 -10.72
N VAL A 117 57.96 13.90 -10.47
CA VAL A 117 58.46 15.06 -11.22
C VAL A 117 58.62 14.72 -12.70
N LEU A 118 59.25 13.58 -13.02
CA LEU A 118 59.41 13.10 -14.39
C LEU A 118 58.07 12.83 -15.06
N GLY A 119 57.12 12.24 -14.33
CA GLY A 119 55.73 12.09 -14.79
C GLY A 119 55.11 13.44 -15.18
N ARG A 120 55.28 14.48 -14.35
CA ARG A 120 54.74 15.82 -14.60
C ARG A 120 55.39 16.49 -15.81
N GLN A 121 56.70 16.33 -15.97
CA GLN A 121 57.41 16.82 -17.14
C GLN A 121 56.93 16.13 -18.42
N LEU A 122 56.77 14.79 -18.39
CA LEU A 122 56.22 14.02 -19.50
C LEU A 122 54.78 14.43 -19.82
N GLN A 123 53.95 14.66 -18.80
CA GLN A 123 52.59 15.18 -18.96
C GLN A 123 52.60 16.55 -19.65
N THR A 124 53.50 17.45 -19.23
CA THR A 124 53.63 18.79 -19.84
C THR A 124 54.10 18.68 -21.31
N CYS A 125 55.07 17.82 -21.60
CA CYS A 125 55.52 17.55 -22.96
C CYS A 125 54.40 16.96 -23.83
N PHE A 126 53.60 16.04 -23.28
CA PHE A 126 52.49 15.41 -23.99
C PHE A 126 51.38 16.41 -24.34
N ILE A 127 51.04 17.32 -23.41
CA ILE A 127 50.05 18.38 -23.64
C ILE A 127 50.53 19.33 -24.75
N ASN A 128 51.82 19.66 -24.78
CA ASN A 128 52.41 20.58 -25.76
C ASN A 128 52.74 19.94 -27.12
N ALA A 129 52.70 18.61 -27.24
CA ALA A 129 53.04 17.91 -28.48
C ALA A 129 51.96 18.12 -29.56
N ALA A 130 52.38 18.40 -30.79
CA ALA A 130 51.47 18.64 -31.92
C ALA A 130 51.16 17.39 -32.75
N LYS A 131 52.10 16.41 -32.82
CA LYS A 131 51.97 15.21 -33.66
C LYS A 131 51.52 13.98 -32.86
N GLY A 132 50.76 13.09 -33.50
CA GLY A 132 50.28 11.84 -32.90
C GLY A 132 51.39 10.85 -32.56
N GLU A 133 52.35 10.63 -33.46
CA GLU A 133 53.46 9.69 -33.25
C GLU A 133 54.37 10.11 -32.07
N GLU A 134 54.59 11.42 -31.91
CA GLU A 134 55.33 11.98 -30.77
C GLU A 134 54.55 11.79 -29.45
N LYS A 135 53.21 11.88 -29.49
CA LYS A 135 52.34 11.61 -28.33
C LYS A 135 52.35 10.14 -27.92
N ASP A 136 52.36 9.21 -28.87
CA ASP A 136 52.41 7.77 -28.58
C ASP A 136 53.75 7.38 -27.93
N ALA A 137 54.86 7.95 -28.42
CA ALA A 137 56.18 7.77 -27.80
C ALA A 137 56.22 8.35 -26.38
N LEU A 138 55.70 9.56 -26.16
CA LEU A 138 55.64 10.19 -24.84
C LEU A 138 54.72 9.43 -23.87
N LEU A 139 53.60 8.89 -24.35
CA LEU A 139 52.70 8.04 -23.57
C LEU A 139 53.41 6.75 -23.14
N HIS A 140 54.19 6.14 -24.04
CA HIS A 140 54.97 4.96 -23.72
C HIS A 140 56.01 5.23 -22.63
N PHE A 141 56.74 6.35 -22.72
CA PHE A 141 57.68 6.75 -21.65
C PHE A 141 56.97 7.06 -20.34
N PHE A 142 55.79 7.70 -20.39
CA PHE A 142 54.97 7.96 -19.22
C PHE A 142 54.52 6.66 -18.54
N GLN A 143 54.07 5.67 -19.32
CA GLN A 143 53.72 4.35 -18.81
C GLN A 143 54.92 3.66 -18.13
N ILE A 144 56.10 3.69 -18.74
CA ILE A 144 57.30 3.11 -18.12
C ILE A 144 57.62 3.78 -16.77
N VAL A 145 57.49 5.10 -16.67
CA VAL A 145 57.73 5.83 -15.41
C VAL A 145 56.66 5.48 -14.36
N THR A 146 55.38 5.43 -14.74
CA THR A 146 54.30 5.05 -13.82
C THR A 146 54.40 3.58 -13.37
N ASP A 147 54.76 2.67 -14.27
CA ASP A 147 54.96 1.25 -13.96
C ASP A 147 56.17 1.05 -13.05
N SER A 148 57.24 1.82 -13.28
CA SER A 148 58.42 1.82 -12.41
C SER A 148 58.09 2.36 -11.02
N LEU A 149 57.23 3.38 -10.91
CA LEU A 149 56.74 3.88 -9.62
C LEU A 149 55.85 2.83 -8.92
N LEU A 150 54.93 2.19 -9.64
CA LEU A 150 54.10 1.12 -9.09
C LEU A 150 54.93 -0.05 -8.57
N TRP A 151 55.93 -0.50 -9.33
CA TRP A 151 56.85 -1.56 -8.91
C TRP A 151 57.60 -1.18 -7.61
N LEU A 152 58.01 0.08 -7.47
CA LEU A 152 58.66 0.58 -6.26
C LEU A 152 57.71 0.56 -5.06
N LEU A 153 56.44 0.96 -5.27
CA LEU A 153 55.40 0.98 -4.23
C LEU A 153 54.96 -0.41 -3.79
N GLU A 154 54.90 -1.37 -4.72
CA GLU A 154 54.63 -2.79 -4.41
C GLU A 154 55.72 -3.38 -3.51
N GLY A 155 56.99 -3.01 -3.73
CA GLY A 155 58.10 -3.43 -2.89
C GLY A 155 58.16 -2.71 -1.54
N HIS A 156 57.74 -1.44 -1.48
CA HIS A 156 57.88 -0.56 -0.32
C HIS A 156 56.57 0.20 -0.04
N VAL A 157 55.61 -0.49 0.60
CA VAL A 157 54.26 0.03 0.92
C VAL A 157 54.28 1.36 1.70
N GLN A 158 55.33 1.59 2.49
CA GLN A 158 55.52 2.82 3.28
C GLN A 158 55.56 4.10 2.41
N LEU A 159 55.99 3.98 1.15
CA LEU A 159 56.07 5.12 0.21
C LEU A 159 54.70 5.54 -0.32
N ILE A 160 53.66 4.72 -0.20
CA ILE A 160 52.31 5.05 -0.68
C ILE A 160 51.81 6.34 -0.04
N GLN A 161 52.04 6.52 1.26
CA GLN A 161 51.65 7.74 1.96
C GLN A 161 52.38 8.97 1.38
N ASN A 162 53.69 8.87 1.13
CA ASN A 162 54.49 9.97 0.60
C ASN A 162 54.04 10.36 -0.82
N VAL A 163 53.78 9.36 -1.67
CA VAL A 163 53.31 9.58 -3.06
C VAL A 163 51.92 10.22 -3.08
N LEU A 164 50.97 9.73 -2.27
CA LEU A 164 49.61 10.28 -2.25
C LEU A 164 49.54 11.69 -1.62
N GLN A 165 50.49 12.04 -0.76
CA GLN A 165 50.59 13.38 -0.17
C GLN A 165 51.36 14.38 -1.05
N SER A 166 52.07 13.92 -2.09
CA SER A 166 52.85 14.80 -2.97
C SER A 166 51.95 15.66 -3.87
N ASP A 167 52.24 16.96 -3.92
CA ASP A 167 51.57 17.92 -4.82
C ASP A 167 51.74 17.53 -6.29
N HIS A 168 52.86 16.89 -6.64
CA HIS A 168 53.11 16.41 -8.00
C HIS A 168 52.13 15.31 -8.42
N PHE A 169 51.76 14.43 -7.49
CA PHE A 169 50.74 13.41 -7.76
C PHE A 169 49.35 14.03 -7.98
N LEU A 170 48.97 15.02 -7.16
CA LEU A 170 47.71 15.74 -7.35
C LEU A 170 47.66 16.43 -8.73
N HIS A 171 48.75 17.06 -9.16
CA HIS A 171 48.86 17.67 -10.49
C HIS A 171 48.78 16.66 -11.63
N LEU A 172 49.36 15.47 -11.47
CA LEU A 172 49.22 14.38 -12.44
C LEU A 172 47.75 13.95 -12.59
N LEU A 173 47.02 13.90 -11.47
CA LEU A 173 45.60 13.57 -11.45
C LEU A 173 44.75 14.68 -12.10
N GLN A 174 45.09 15.95 -11.87
CA GLN A 174 44.46 17.14 -12.46
C GLN A 174 44.84 17.33 -13.93
N THR A 175 44.41 16.40 -14.78
CA THR A 175 44.64 16.45 -16.23
C THR A 175 43.36 16.33 -17.04
N ASP A 176 43.29 17.11 -18.13
CA ASP A 176 42.21 17.03 -19.12
C ASP A 176 42.47 15.97 -20.19
N SER A 177 43.70 15.46 -20.28
CA SER A 177 44.07 14.43 -21.25
C SER A 177 43.42 13.09 -20.88
N VAL A 178 42.63 12.53 -21.80
CA VAL A 178 41.93 11.27 -21.56
C VAL A 178 42.90 10.10 -21.31
N GLN A 179 44.01 10.07 -22.04
CA GLN A 179 44.98 8.96 -21.99
C GLN A 179 45.81 9.01 -20.70
N ILE A 180 46.41 10.17 -20.40
CA ILE A 180 47.18 10.36 -19.16
C ILE A 180 46.27 10.22 -17.94
N GLY A 181 45.10 10.84 -17.96
CA GLY A 181 44.13 10.74 -16.87
C GLY A 181 43.68 9.31 -16.62
N SER A 182 43.51 8.50 -17.67
CA SER A 182 43.24 7.07 -17.53
C SER A 182 44.41 6.34 -16.86
N THR A 183 45.64 6.56 -17.30
CA THR A 183 46.84 5.91 -16.72
C THR A 183 47.05 6.29 -15.26
N VAL A 184 46.90 7.57 -14.90
CA VAL A 184 47.04 8.04 -13.51
C VAL A 184 45.92 7.51 -12.62
N MET A 185 44.67 7.47 -13.11
CA MET A 185 43.57 6.86 -12.35
C MET A 185 43.75 5.35 -12.16
N THR A 186 44.24 4.62 -13.17
CA THR A 186 44.57 3.19 -13.00
C THR A 186 45.74 2.99 -12.03
N MET A 187 46.72 3.90 -12.05
CA MET A 187 47.81 3.90 -11.08
C MET A 187 47.28 4.10 -9.65
N LEU A 188 46.40 5.09 -9.43
CA LEU A 188 45.73 5.30 -8.14
C LEU A 188 44.92 4.07 -7.73
N GLN A 189 44.22 3.43 -8.67
CA GLN A 189 43.46 2.22 -8.39
C GLN A 189 44.37 1.08 -7.91
N ASN A 190 45.51 0.87 -8.56
CA ASN A 190 46.48 -0.14 -8.18
C ASN A 190 47.09 0.16 -6.79
N ILE A 191 47.43 1.42 -6.53
CA ILE A 191 47.94 1.88 -5.21
C ILE A 191 46.95 1.53 -4.10
N LEU A 192 45.66 1.82 -4.31
CA LEU A 192 44.60 1.51 -3.34
C LEU A 192 44.35 0.01 -3.15
N GLN A 193 44.64 -0.82 -4.17
CA GLN A 193 44.56 -2.27 -4.08
C GLN A 193 45.74 -2.88 -3.32
N ILE A 194 46.94 -2.30 -3.43
CA ILE A 194 48.15 -2.75 -2.74
C ILE A 194 48.02 -2.54 -1.23
N ASN A 195 47.59 -1.35 -0.80
CA ASN A 195 47.29 -1.10 0.61
C ASN A 195 46.16 -0.09 0.77
N SER A 196 44.95 -0.59 1.03
CA SER A 196 43.79 0.26 1.26
C SER A 196 43.89 1.03 2.58
N GLY A 197 44.63 0.56 3.58
CA GLY A 197 44.66 1.10 4.94
C GLY A 197 45.31 2.49 5.10
N ASP A 198 46.25 2.86 4.23
CA ASP A 198 47.02 4.10 4.37
C ASP A 198 46.27 5.35 3.87
N LEU A 199 45.11 5.18 3.22
CA LEU A 199 44.28 6.29 2.71
C LEU A 199 43.75 7.22 3.83
N LEU A 200 43.55 6.69 5.04
CA LEU A 200 43.13 7.47 6.22
C LEU A 200 44.29 8.16 6.94
N ARG A 201 45.54 7.78 6.66
CA ARG A 201 46.73 8.44 7.22
C ARG A 201 47.12 9.71 6.45
N ILE A 202 46.48 9.93 5.31
CA ILE A 202 46.66 11.11 4.48
C ILE A 202 46.04 12.33 5.17
N GLU A 203 46.66 13.50 4.99
CA GLU A 203 46.09 14.75 5.49
C GLU A 203 44.67 14.95 4.92
N GLY A 204 43.71 15.33 5.77
CA GLY A 204 42.33 15.47 5.34
C GLY A 204 42.16 16.35 4.10
N LYS A 205 42.94 17.42 3.96
CA LYS A 205 42.87 18.32 2.79
C LYS A 205 43.25 17.64 1.48
N THR A 206 44.35 16.89 1.46
CA THR A 206 44.82 16.20 0.25
C THR A 206 43.88 15.07 -0.15
N LEU A 207 43.31 14.35 0.83
CA LEU A 207 42.25 13.37 0.58
C LEU A 207 41.01 13.99 -0.07
N HIS A 208 40.58 15.18 0.38
CA HIS A 208 39.46 15.90 -0.24
C HIS A 208 39.80 16.32 -1.66
N SER A 209 41.00 16.86 -1.92
CA SER A 209 41.42 17.23 -3.28
C SER A 209 41.43 16.04 -4.25
N ILE A 210 41.88 14.86 -3.80
CA ILE A 210 41.86 13.63 -4.60
C ILE A 210 40.42 13.20 -4.87
N LEU A 211 39.56 13.19 -3.85
CA LEU A 211 38.14 12.84 -3.98
C LEU A 211 37.40 13.81 -4.91
N ASP A 212 37.61 15.11 -4.75
CA ASP A 212 37.01 16.17 -5.57
C ASP A 212 37.41 15.99 -7.04
N GLU A 213 38.68 15.71 -7.32
CA GLU A 213 39.14 15.48 -8.69
C GLU A 213 38.56 14.20 -9.30
N VAL A 214 38.48 13.09 -8.55
CA VAL A 214 37.85 11.85 -9.02
C VAL A 214 36.34 12.03 -9.26
N VAL A 215 35.65 12.74 -8.36
CA VAL A 215 34.22 13.09 -8.52
C VAL A 215 34.02 14.02 -9.71
N PHE A 216 34.89 15.02 -9.88
CA PHE A 216 34.87 15.92 -11.04
C PHE A 216 35.05 15.14 -12.35
N LYS A 217 36.01 14.21 -12.40
CA LYS A 217 36.22 13.35 -13.58
C LYS A 217 35.03 12.43 -13.86
N LEU A 218 34.34 11.93 -12.84
CA LEU A 218 33.11 11.15 -13.01
C LEU A 218 31.98 11.96 -13.65
N LEU A 219 31.78 13.19 -13.16
CA LEU A 219 30.62 14.03 -13.51
C LEU A 219 30.83 14.83 -14.80
N SER A 220 32.03 15.35 -15.01
CA SER A 220 32.34 16.31 -16.08
C SER A 220 32.87 15.66 -17.36
N THR A 221 33.43 14.44 -17.29
CA THR A 221 34.09 13.83 -18.44
C THR A 221 33.11 13.11 -19.38
N PRO A 222 33.16 13.33 -20.71
CA PRO A 222 32.32 12.62 -21.68
C PRO A 222 32.78 11.18 -21.95
N SER A 223 34.06 10.87 -21.71
CA SER A 223 34.65 9.55 -21.96
C SER A 223 34.10 8.46 -21.01
N PRO A 224 33.54 7.36 -21.55
CA PRO A 224 32.98 6.28 -20.73
C PRO A 224 34.07 5.52 -19.96
N VAL A 225 35.29 5.44 -20.50
CA VAL A 225 36.44 4.77 -19.86
C VAL A 225 36.80 5.48 -18.56
N ILE A 226 36.90 6.82 -18.60
CA ILE A 226 37.22 7.63 -17.42
C ILE A 226 36.11 7.52 -16.37
N ARG A 227 34.85 7.59 -16.80
CA ARG A 227 33.70 7.46 -15.90
C ARG A 227 33.67 6.10 -15.21
N SER A 228 33.97 5.03 -15.95
CA SER A 228 34.04 3.66 -15.41
C SER A 228 35.17 3.52 -14.38
N THR A 229 36.37 3.98 -14.70
CA THR A 229 37.53 3.93 -13.77
C THR A 229 37.28 4.79 -12.53
N ALA A 230 36.74 6.00 -12.67
CA ALA A 230 36.37 6.87 -11.55
C ALA A 230 35.29 6.25 -10.66
N THR A 231 34.31 5.57 -11.25
CA THR A 231 33.27 4.84 -10.50
C THR A 231 33.88 3.70 -9.67
N LYS A 232 34.78 2.91 -10.28
CA LYS A 232 35.48 1.81 -9.60
C LYS A 232 36.36 2.32 -8.46
N LEU A 233 37.08 3.42 -8.68
CA LEU A 233 37.87 4.11 -7.67
C LEU A 233 37.01 4.55 -6.48
N LEU A 234 35.91 5.27 -6.73
CA LEU A 234 35.02 5.72 -5.66
C LEU A 234 34.38 4.57 -4.91
N LEU A 235 34.04 3.48 -5.60
CA LEU A 235 33.53 2.26 -4.98
C LEU A 235 34.59 1.63 -4.08
N LEU A 236 35.82 1.45 -4.56
CA LEU A 236 36.94 0.91 -3.78
C LEU A 236 37.25 1.78 -2.55
N MET A 237 37.23 3.10 -2.69
CA MET A 237 37.44 4.04 -1.57
C MET A 237 36.28 4.01 -0.55
N ALA A 238 35.05 3.86 -1.02
CA ALA A 238 33.86 3.79 -0.16
C ALA A 238 33.71 2.44 0.55
N GLU A 239 34.14 1.35 -0.08
CA GLU A 239 34.14 -0.01 0.50
C GLU A 239 35.29 -0.22 1.48
N SER A 240 36.45 0.37 1.20
CA SER A 240 37.62 0.25 2.08
C SER A 240 37.44 1.00 3.40
N HIS A 241 36.81 2.18 3.40
CA HIS A 241 36.70 3.02 4.60
C HIS A 241 35.31 3.63 4.81
N GLN A 242 34.74 3.37 5.99
CA GLN A 242 33.44 3.90 6.38
C GLN A 242 33.43 5.43 6.51
N GLU A 243 34.57 6.05 6.87
CA GLU A 243 34.73 7.50 7.02
C GLU A 243 34.62 8.24 5.68
N ILE A 244 35.22 7.69 4.61
CA ILE A 244 35.09 8.23 3.25
C ILE A 244 33.65 8.12 2.76
N LEU A 245 33.00 6.99 3.04
CA LEU A 245 31.58 6.81 2.76
C LEU A 245 30.70 7.78 3.56
N ILE A 246 31.05 8.12 4.80
CA ILE A 246 30.38 9.17 5.57
C ILE A 246 30.62 10.56 4.94
N LEU A 247 31.85 10.87 4.53
CA LEU A 247 32.18 12.13 3.85
C LEU A 247 31.40 12.29 2.54
N LEU A 248 31.36 11.27 1.70
CA LEU A 248 30.58 11.24 0.46
C LEU A 248 29.06 11.33 0.72
N ARG A 249 28.58 10.86 1.87
CA ARG A 249 27.15 10.86 2.24
C ARG A 249 26.67 12.15 2.91
N LEU A 250 27.47 12.76 3.78
CA LEU A 250 27.05 13.81 4.71
C LEU A 250 27.65 15.18 4.41
N SER A 251 28.76 15.26 3.68
CA SER A 251 29.33 16.56 3.37
C SER A 251 28.47 17.32 2.35
N GLY A 252 28.31 18.63 2.58
CA GLY A 252 27.62 19.50 1.65
C GLY A 252 28.28 19.58 0.27
N CYS A 253 29.59 19.32 0.20
CA CYS A 253 30.41 19.38 -1.01
C CYS A 253 29.96 18.37 -2.08
N TYR A 254 29.53 17.17 -1.67
CA TYR A 254 29.08 16.12 -2.59
C TYR A 254 27.55 16.00 -2.66
N LYS A 255 26.80 17.02 -2.21
CA LYS A 255 25.33 17.02 -2.25
C LYS A 255 24.79 16.91 -3.69
N GLU A 256 25.50 17.50 -4.64
CA GLU A 256 25.15 17.47 -6.07
C GLU A 256 25.41 16.11 -6.71
N LEU A 257 26.41 15.35 -6.25
CA LEU A 257 26.76 14.01 -6.74
C LEU A 257 25.53 13.10 -6.76
N ARG A 258 24.76 13.04 -5.67
CA ARG A 258 23.52 12.24 -5.60
C ARG A 258 22.46 12.69 -6.59
N SER A 259 22.27 14.01 -6.71
CA SER A 259 21.24 14.57 -7.60
C SER A 259 21.57 14.34 -9.07
N LEU A 260 22.86 14.36 -9.42
CA LEU A 260 23.36 14.17 -10.77
C LEU A 260 23.39 12.69 -11.14
N LEU A 261 23.78 11.81 -10.21
CA LEU A 261 23.71 10.35 -10.40
C LEU A 261 22.27 9.87 -10.62
N ASN A 262 21.28 10.44 -9.93
CA ASN A 262 19.86 10.07 -10.09
C ASN A 262 19.20 10.66 -11.34
N LYS A 263 19.77 11.71 -11.94
CA LYS A 263 19.23 12.38 -13.14
C LYS A 263 19.77 11.80 -14.46
N GLN A 264 20.80 10.96 -14.43
CA GLN A 264 21.40 10.44 -15.65
C GLN A 264 20.48 9.41 -16.35
N GLU A 265 20.24 9.65 -17.65
CA GLU A 265 19.31 8.88 -18.48
C GLU A 265 19.78 7.44 -18.73
N PRO A 266 18.86 6.46 -18.80
CA PRO A 266 19.14 5.01 -18.84
C PRO A 266 19.61 4.49 -20.22
N GLY A 267 20.51 5.21 -20.89
CA GLY A 267 20.85 4.96 -22.30
C GLY A 267 22.29 4.53 -22.61
N THR A 268 23.23 4.60 -21.65
CA THR A 268 24.64 4.26 -21.91
C THR A 268 25.08 3.22 -20.91
N GLU A 269 25.59 2.07 -21.37
CA GLU A 269 26.11 0.93 -20.60
C GLU A 269 26.55 1.29 -19.17
N PHE A 270 25.60 1.28 -18.24
CA PHE A 270 25.86 1.62 -16.85
C PHE A 270 26.52 0.42 -16.19
N SER A 271 27.80 0.59 -15.89
CA SER A 271 28.62 -0.37 -15.16
C SER A 271 27.88 -0.79 -13.87
N GLN A 272 27.87 -2.09 -13.59
CA GLN A 272 27.27 -2.67 -12.37
C GLN A 272 27.77 -1.95 -11.11
N GLU A 273 29.00 -1.48 -11.17
CA GLU A 273 29.75 -0.71 -10.20
C GLU A 273 29.09 0.65 -9.89
N LEU A 274 28.48 1.33 -10.87
CA LEU A 274 27.76 2.58 -10.62
C LEU A 274 26.47 2.32 -9.82
N ARG A 275 25.77 1.22 -10.13
CA ARG A 275 24.57 0.82 -9.38
C ARG A 275 24.91 0.43 -7.95
N GLN A 276 26.02 -0.26 -7.74
CA GLN A 276 26.54 -0.57 -6.41
C GLN A 276 26.90 0.70 -5.64
N LEU A 277 27.60 1.64 -6.28
CA LEU A 277 27.95 2.93 -5.68
C LEU A 277 26.70 3.74 -5.31
N ILE A 278 25.69 3.82 -6.19
CA ILE A 278 24.41 4.49 -5.90
C ILE A 278 23.67 3.81 -4.73
N GLY A 279 23.68 2.48 -4.69
CA GLY A 279 23.11 1.71 -3.59
C GLY A 279 23.81 1.93 -2.25
N LEU A 280 25.14 2.12 -2.26
CA LEU A 280 25.92 2.46 -1.07
C LEU A 280 25.74 3.92 -0.66
N LEU A 281 25.59 4.86 -1.61
CA LEU A 281 25.45 6.29 -1.31
C LEU A 281 24.01 6.70 -0.95
N SER A 282 23.01 5.92 -1.37
CA SER A 282 21.59 6.13 -1.07
C SER A 282 21.20 5.34 0.19
N PRO A 283 20.90 6.00 1.31
CA PRO A 283 20.44 5.27 2.49
C PRO A 283 19.07 4.65 2.22
N LYS A 284 18.89 3.38 2.61
CA LYS A 284 17.59 2.70 2.65
C LYS A 284 16.51 3.49 3.42
N GLY A 285 16.90 4.45 4.27
CA GLY A 285 16.00 5.30 5.04
C GLY A 285 15.18 6.34 4.24
N TYR A 286 15.55 6.72 3.02
CA TYR A 286 14.71 7.64 2.22
C TYR A 286 13.41 6.98 1.74
N GLN A 287 13.46 5.68 1.47
CA GLN A 287 12.29 4.91 1.06
C GLN A 287 11.30 4.73 2.21
N GLU A 288 11.78 4.49 3.43
CA GLU A 288 10.93 4.38 4.63
C GLU A 288 10.22 5.70 4.96
N VAL A 289 10.89 6.85 4.82
CA VAL A 289 10.28 8.17 5.08
C VAL A 289 9.22 8.50 4.03
N GLU A 290 9.44 8.13 2.76
CA GLU A 290 8.48 8.36 1.69
C GLU A 290 7.29 7.38 1.77
N GLU A 291 7.54 6.11 2.13
CA GLU A 291 6.49 5.13 2.43
C GLU A 291 5.66 5.52 3.64
N GLN A 292 6.26 6.10 4.69
CA GLN A 292 5.51 6.63 5.83
C GLN A 292 4.61 7.81 5.43
N LYS A 293 5.08 8.71 4.55
CA LYS A 293 4.26 9.81 4.02
C LYS A 293 3.10 9.29 3.17
N LEU A 294 3.36 8.29 2.32
CA LEU A 294 2.32 7.64 1.51
C LEU A 294 1.30 6.91 2.40
N HIS A 295 1.77 6.24 3.46
CA HIS A 295 0.91 5.59 4.44
C HIS A 295 0.02 6.60 5.19
N GLN A 296 0.59 7.71 5.68
CA GLN A 296 -0.17 8.78 6.33
C GLN A 296 -1.22 9.39 5.39
N ALA A 297 -0.86 9.65 4.13
CA ALA A 297 -1.81 10.13 3.13
C ALA A 297 -2.94 9.13 2.87
N ALA A 298 -2.61 7.83 2.77
CA ALA A 298 -3.61 6.77 2.63
C ALA A 298 -4.55 6.70 3.84
N CYS A 299 -4.02 6.80 5.07
CA CYS A 299 -4.82 6.84 6.29
C CYS A 299 -5.78 8.04 6.31
N LEU A 300 -5.34 9.22 5.89
CA LEU A 300 -6.19 10.41 5.80
C LEU A 300 -7.33 10.22 4.79
N ILE A 301 -7.03 9.71 3.59
CA ILE A 301 -8.05 9.44 2.56
C ILE A 301 -9.05 8.40 3.08
N GLN A 302 -8.56 7.32 3.70
CA GLN A 302 -9.39 6.28 4.27
C GLN A 302 -10.27 6.80 5.42
N ALA A 303 -9.74 7.64 6.31
CA ALA A 303 -10.49 8.26 7.39
C ALA A 303 -11.61 9.16 6.85
N TYR A 304 -11.31 9.99 5.84
CA TYR A 304 -12.30 10.83 5.17
C TYR A 304 -13.40 10.01 4.51
N TRP A 305 -13.04 8.93 3.81
CA TRP A 305 -13.99 8.05 3.14
C TRP A 305 -14.88 7.29 4.14
N LYS A 306 -14.29 6.70 5.19
CA LYS A 306 -15.02 6.05 6.28
C LYS A 306 -16.01 7.03 6.93
N GLY A 307 -15.56 8.26 7.23
CA GLY A 307 -16.40 9.32 7.76
C GLY A 307 -17.54 9.71 6.80
N PHE A 308 -17.27 9.83 5.50
CA PHE A 308 -18.29 10.10 4.48
C PHE A 308 -19.34 8.98 4.42
N GLN A 309 -18.92 7.71 4.42
CA GLN A 309 -19.83 6.57 4.43
C GLN A 309 -20.74 6.58 5.66
N THR A 310 -20.18 6.81 6.86
CA THR A 310 -20.95 6.90 8.11
C THR A 310 -21.95 8.05 8.08
N ARG A 311 -21.53 9.25 7.66
CA ARG A 311 -22.42 10.42 7.51
C ARG A 311 -23.55 10.17 6.50
N LYS A 312 -23.26 9.47 5.39
CA LYS A 312 -24.27 9.10 4.39
C LYS A 312 -25.30 8.11 4.95
N ARG A 313 -24.87 7.16 5.78
CA ARG A 313 -25.78 6.23 6.49
C ARG A 313 -26.63 6.96 7.52
N LEU A 314 -26.02 7.81 8.35
CA LEU A 314 -26.73 8.61 9.34
C LEU A 314 -27.77 9.54 8.72
N LYS A 315 -27.50 10.17 7.57
CA LYS A 315 -28.50 10.96 6.85
C LYS A 315 -29.75 10.18 6.44
N LYS A 316 -29.66 8.86 6.23
CA LYS A 316 -30.81 8.00 5.86
C LYS A 316 -31.58 7.48 7.07
N LEU A 317 -30.97 7.45 8.26
CA LEU A 317 -31.58 6.89 9.48
C LEU A 317 -32.88 7.64 9.86
N PRO A 318 -32.94 8.98 9.91
CA PRO A 318 -34.15 9.72 10.26
C PRO A 318 -35.35 9.38 9.37
N SER A 319 -35.15 9.23 8.05
CA SER A 319 -36.25 8.86 7.15
C SER A 319 -36.83 7.47 7.43
N ALA A 320 -35.98 6.51 7.81
CA ALA A 320 -36.41 5.16 8.16
C ALA A 320 -37.19 5.17 9.48
N VAL A 321 -36.66 5.89 10.48
CA VAL A 321 -37.29 6.05 11.80
C VAL A 321 -38.64 6.77 11.67
N ILE A 322 -38.72 7.87 10.91
CA ILE A 322 -39.97 8.61 10.67
C ILE A 322 -40.99 7.72 9.97
N THR A 323 -40.57 6.90 9.01
CA THR A 323 -41.47 5.96 8.30
C THR A 323 -42.02 4.90 9.27
N LEU A 324 -41.17 4.35 10.14
CA LEU A 324 -41.58 3.38 11.14
C LEU A 324 -42.53 4.00 12.17
N GLN A 325 -42.21 5.19 12.70
CA GLN A 325 -43.07 5.94 13.61
C GLN A 325 -44.44 6.26 12.97
N ARG A 326 -44.46 6.70 11.71
CA ARG A 326 -45.70 6.97 10.96
C ARG A 326 -46.54 5.70 10.80
N ASN A 327 -45.92 4.58 10.44
CA ASN A 327 -46.60 3.30 10.28
C ASN A 327 -47.16 2.78 11.61
N PHE A 328 -46.39 2.89 12.70
CA PHE A 328 -46.84 2.51 14.02
C PHE A 328 -48.05 3.35 14.47
N ARG A 329 -47.96 4.68 14.35
CA ARG A 329 -49.07 5.59 14.67
C ARG A 329 -50.32 5.26 13.85
N SER A 330 -50.17 5.06 12.54
CA SER A 330 -51.29 4.68 11.65
C SER A 330 -51.91 3.33 12.05
N LYS A 331 -51.09 2.32 12.37
CA LYS A 331 -51.56 1.01 12.82
C LYS A 331 -52.33 1.12 14.14
N ARG A 332 -51.80 1.88 15.10
CA ARG A 332 -52.47 2.16 16.39
C ARG A 332 -53.83 2.84 16.19
N THR A 333 -53.91 3.88 15.35
CA THR A 333 -55.17 4.57 15.03
C THR A 333 -56.17 3.62 14.37
N LYS A 334 -55.74 2.79 13.41
CA LYS A 334 -56.62 1.81 12.75
C LYS A 334 -57.15 0.75 13.73
N MET A 335 -56.33 0.27 14.66
CA MET A 335 -56.77 -0.67 15.69
C MET A 335 -57.80 -0.04 16.61
N LEU A 336 -57.57 1.19 17.06
CA LEU A 336 -58.51 1.92 17.91
C LEU A 336 -59.85 2.17 17.19
N LEU A 337 -59.82 2.59 15.93
CA LEU A 337 -61.03 2.78 15.12
C LEU A 337 -61.81 1.49 14.93
N LYS A 338 -61.14 0.36 14.71
CA LYS A 338 -61.80 -0.95 14.62
C LYS A 338 -62.47 -1.34 15.93
N LEU A 339 -61.80 -1.13 17.06
CA LEU A 339 -62.36 -1.44 18.38
C LEU A 339 -63.58 -0.57 18.68
N ASN A 340 -63.52 0.73 18.42
CA ASN A 340 -64.65 1.63 18.60
C ASN A 340 -65.83 1.25 17.70
N ARG A 341 -65.56 0.95 16.42
CA ARG A 341 -66.60 0.49 15.50
C ARG A 341 -67.24 -0.82 15.96
N GLN A 342 -66.47 -1.76 16.49
CA GLN A 342 -67.01 -3.00 17.05
C GLN A 342 -67.92 -2.73 18.25
N LYS A 343 -67.50 -1.86 19.17
CA LYS A 343 -68.34 -1.42 20.30
C LYS A 343 -69.63 -0.75 19.82
N GLU A 344 -69.54 0.20 18.89
CA GLU A 344 -70.70 0.86 18.30
C GLU A 344 -71.66 -0.14 17.61
N GLU A 345 -71.12 -1.12 16.86
CA GLU A 345 -71.90 -2.17 16.22
C GLU A 345 -72.58 -3.10 17.25
N GLU A 346 -71.91 -3.43 18.35
CA GLU A 346 -72.47 -4.21 19.47
C GLU A 346 -73.58 -3.44 20.21
N ASP A 347 -73.34 -2.16 20.52
CA ASP A 347 -74.30 -1.27 21.17
C ASP A 347 -75.56 -1.12 20.31
N HIS A 348 -75.39 -0.89 19.01
CA HIS A 348 -76.52 -0.84 18.07
C HIS A 348 -77.27 -2.16 17.97
N ARG A 349 -76.58 -3.31 17.96
CA ARG A 349 -77.23 -4.63 17.97
C ARG A 349 -78.07 -4.82 19.23
N LEU A 350 -77.53 -4.48 20.40
CA LEU A 350 -78.25 -4.57 21.67
C LEU A 350 -79.47 -3.65 21.69
N GLN A 351 -79.30 -2.40 21.23
CA GLN A 351 -80.40 -1.44 21.13
C GLN A 351 -81.53 -1.95 20.21
N LEU A 352 -81.18 -2.49 19.04
CA LEU A 352 -82.15 -3.08 18.11
C LEU A 352 -82.85 -4.30 18.71
N GLN A 353 -82.14 -5.17 19.42
CA GLN A 353 -82.75 -6.31 20.12
C GLN A 353 -83.76 -5.83 21.18
N LEU A 354 -83.39 -4.84 22.00
CA LEU A 354 -84.28 -4.26 23.01
C LEU A 354 -85.51 -3.61 22.36
N GLN A 355 -85.32 -2.84 21.28
CA GLN A 355 -86.44 -2.25 20.54
C GLN A 355 -87.37 -3.32 19.97
N ARG A 356 -86.82 -4.37 19.35
CA ARG A 356 -87.63 -5.50 18.84
C ARG A 356 -88.38 -6.20 19.96
N GLN A 357 -87.76 -6.44 21.11
CA GLN A 357 -88.42 -7.05 22.26
C GLN A 357 -89.56 -6.18 22.79
N ARG A 358 -89.34 -4.86 22.94
CA ARG A 358 -90.37 -3.90 23.37
C ARG A 358 -91.53 -3.87 22.38
N ALA A 359 -91.24 -3.77 21.08
CA ALA A 359 -92.26 -3.77 20.03
C ALA A 359 -93.05 -5.09 19.98
N MET A 360 -92.38 -6.24 20.18
CA MET A 360 -93.04 -7.54 20.27
C MET A 360 -93.97 -7.63 21.48
N ARG A 361 -93.53 -7.15 22.65
CA ARG A 361 -94.38 -7.11 23.86
C ARG A 361 -95.62 -6.25 23.63
N LEU A 362 -95.43 -5.01 23.18
CA LEU A 362 -96.52 -4.09 22.90
C LEU A 362 -97.49 -4.64 21.85
N SER A 363 -96.99 -5.26 20.78
CA SER A 363 -97.84 -5.91 19.77
C SER A 363 -98.63 -7.10 20.33
N ARG A 364 -98.05 -7.88 21.25
CA ARG A 364 -98.74 -9.00 21.92
C ARG A 364 -99.80 -8.49 22.88
N GLU A 365 -99.52 -7.46 23.67
CA GLU A 365 -100.46 -6.79 24.57
C GLU A 365 -101.67 -6.25 23.79
N LEU A 366 -101.43 -5.50 22.70
CA LEU A 366 -102.49 -5.00 21.83
C LEU A 366 -103.31 -6.13 21.19
N ARG A 367 -102.67 -7.25 20.82
CA ARG A 367 -103.38 -8.40 20.26
C ARG A 367 -104.22 -9.10 21.32
N LEU A 368 -103.73 -9.26 22.54
CA LEU A 368 -104.47 -9.84 23.66
C LEU A 368 -105.70 -8.98 23.99
N SER A 369 -105.54 -7.66 24.11
CA SER A 369 -106.66 -6.76 24.37
C SER A 369 -107.70 -6.78 23.25
N MET A 370 -107.28 -6.91 21.99
CA MET A 370 -108.21 -7.09 20.87
C MET A 370 -108.94 -8.43 20.94
N LEU A 371 -108.25 -9.52 21.29
CA LEU A 371 -108.85 -10.86 21.41
C LEU A 371 -109.88 -10.94 22.56
N GLU A 372 -109.71 -10.17 23.63
CA GLU A 372 -110.68 -10.08 24.74
C GLU A 372 -112.04 -9.49 24.29
N ILE A 373 -112.05 -8.66 23.24
CA ILE A 373 -113.24 -7.90 22.79
C ILE A 373 -113.94 -8.58 21.60
N VAL A 374 -113.24 -9.39 20.80
CA VAL A 374 -113.71 -9.88 19.50
C VAL A 374 -114.34 -11.29 19.60
N HIS A 375 -115.48 -11.49 18.91
CA HIS A 375 -116.18 -12.78 18.88
C HIS A 375 -115.36 -13.91 18.20
N PRO A 376 -115.36 -15.16 18.73
CA PRO A 376 -114.52 -16.26 18.23
C PRO A 376 -114.61 -16.55 16.72
N GLY A 377 -115.81 -16.43 16.12
CA GLY A 377 -116.00 -16.65 14.69
C GLY A 377 -115.29 -15.65 13.76
N GLN A 378 -115.07 -14.40 14.22
CA GLN A 378 -114.31 -13.39 13.47
C GLN A 378 -112.81 -13.59 13.62
N VAL A 379 -112.35 -14.08 14.79
CA VAL A 379 -110.96 -14.46 15.03
C VAL A 379 -110.54 -15.60 14.09
N GLU A 380 -111.40 -16.61 13.93
CA GLU A 380 -111.16 -17.75 13.03
C GLU A 380 -111.04 -17.32 11.55
N LYS A 381 -111.92 -16.42 11.09
CA LYS A 381 -111.82 -15.86 9.73
C LYS A 381 -110.50 -15.11 9.52
N HIS A 382 -110.12 -14.28 10.48
CA HIS A 382 -108.85 -13.53 10.42
C HIS A 382 -107.62 -14.45 10.45
N ASN A 383 -107.65 -15.52 11.25
CA ASN A 383 -106.58 -16.52 11.29
C ASN A 383 -106.40 -17.21 9.94
N ARG A 384 -107.48 -17.62 9.27
CA ARG A 384 -107.42 -18.18 7.91
C ARG A 384 -106.81 -17.20 6.90
N GLU A 385 -107.20 -15.93 6.96
CA GLU A 385 -106.60 -14.89 6.10
C GLU A 385 -105.09 -14.70 6.38
N ILE A 386 -104.66 -14.80 7.64
CA ILE A 386 -103.24 -14.75 8.01
C ILE A 386 -102.51 -15.99 7.50
N GLU A 387 -103.11 -17.18 7.63
CA GLU A 387 -102.54 -18.44 7.16
C GLU A 387 -102.34 -18.41 5.64
N GLU A 388 -103.33 -17.95 4.89
CA GLU A 388 -103.23 -17.77 3.44
C GLU A 388 -102.13 -16.76 3.06
N LYS A 389 -102.10 -15.59 3.71
CA LYS A 389 -101.04 -14.59 3.50
C LYS A 389 -99.65 -15.14 3.84
N SER A 390 -99.55 -15.91 4.92
CA SER A 390 -98.30 -16.55 5.37
C SER A 390 -97.84 -17.60 4.37
N ALA A 391 -98.76 -18.44 3.88
CA ALA A 391 -98.49 -19.42 2.84
C ALA A 391 -97.98 -18.74 1.57
N LEU A 392 -98.60 -17.63 1.15
CA LEU A 392 -98.14 -16.84 -0.02
C LEU A 392 -96.74 -16.28 0.19
N ILE A 393 -96.41 -15.76 1.37
CA ILE A 393 -95.08 -15.24 1.69
C ILE A 393 -94.02 -16.36 1.66
N ILE A 394 -94.33 -17.51 2.26
CA ILE A 394 -93.43 -18.67 2.29
C ILE A 394 -93.19 -19.17 0.87
N GLN A 395 -94.26 -19.34 0.07
CA GLN A 395 -94.17 -19.77 -1.32
C GLN A 395 -93.38 -18.76 -2.16
N LYS A 396 -93.60 -17.45 -1.98
CA LYS A 396 -92.83 -16.38 -2.64
C LYS A 396 -91.34 -16.48 -2.29
N HIS A 397 -91.01 -16.62 -1.02
CA HIS A 397 -89.62 -16.77 -0.57
C HIS A 397 -88.96 -18.03 -1.11
N TRP A 398 -89.69 -19.15 -1.15
CA TRP A 398 -89.22 -20.41 -1.70
C TRP A 398 -88.99 -20.33 -3.21
N ARG A 399 -89.92 -19.74 -3.97
CA ARG A 399 -89.73 -19.47 -5.42
C ARG A 399 -88.47 -18.63 -5.64
N GLY A 400 -88.29 -17.57 -4.84
CA GLY A 400 -87.07 -16.75 -4.90
C GLY A 400 -85.80 -17.51 -4.49
N TYR A 401 -85.87 -18.39 -3.49
CA TYR A 401 -84.73 -19.22 -3.08
C TYR A 401 -84.33 -20.19 -4.20
N ARG A 402 -85.32 -20.82 -4.85
CA ARG A 402 -85.12 -21.72 -5.99
C ARG A 402 -84.37 -21.02 -7.12
N GLU A 403 -84.81 -19.83 -7.52
CA GLU A 403 -84.12 -19.05 -8.56
C GLU A 403 -82.71 -18.63 -8.15
N ARG A 404 -82.51 -18.21 -6.88
CA ARG A 404 -81.15 -17.90 -6.37
C ARG A 404 -80.25 -19.14 -6.35
N LYS A 405 -80.79 -20.33 -6.07
CA LYS A 405 -80.04 -21.59 -6.10
C LYS A 405 -79.63 -21.93 -7.54
N ASN A 406 -80.56 -21.84 -8.49
CA ASN A 406 -80.28 -22.04 -9.92
C ASN A 406 -79.22 -21.04 -10.43
N PHE A 407 -79.35 -19.76 -10.08
CA PHE A 407 -78.35 -18.75 -10.43
C PHE A 407 -76.99 -19.02 -9.80
N ARG A 408 -76.93 -19.46 -8.53
CA ARG A 408 -75.67 -19.85 -7.87
C ARG A 408 -75.02 -21.04 -8.57
N GLN A 409 -75.80 -22.00 -9.08
CA GLN A 409 -75.27 -23.13 -9.86
C GLN A 409 -74.72 -22.69 -11.23
N GLN A 410 -75.34 -21.69 -11.88
CA GLN A 410 -74.86 -21.12 -13.15
C GLN A 410 -73.74 -20.09 -13.00
N ARG A 411 -73.48 -19.59 -11.79
CA ARG A 411 -72.50 -18.52 -11.54
C ARG A 411 -71.06 -18.92 -11.87
N PRO A 412 -70.55 -20.13 -11.58
CA PRO A 412 -69.20 -20.54 -11.96
C PRO A 412 -69.00 -20.50 -13.47
N SER A 413 -69.90 -21.11 -14.26
CA SER A 413 -69.79 -21.12 -15.72
C SER A 413 -69.87 -19.71 -16.34
N LEU A 414 -70.71 -18.83 -15.80
CA LEU A 414 -70.75 -17.41 -16.21
C LEU A 414 -69.45 -16.67 -15.84
N THR A 415 -68.82 -17.02 -14.72
CA THR A 415 -67.56 -16.42 -14.28
C THR A 415 -66.40 -16.89 -15.16
N GLU A 416 -66.35 -18.19 -15.46
CA GLU A 416 -65.40 -18.80 -16.39
C GLU A 416 -65.54 -18.21 -17.79
N TYR A 417 -66.77 -18.08 -18.30
CA TYR A 417 -67.03 -17.43 -19.59
C TYR A 417 -66.55 -15.96 -19.59
N LYS A 418 -66.85 -15.19 -18.54
CA LYS A 418 -66.37 -13.79 -18.42
C LYS A 418 -64.85 -13.72 -18.33
N ALA A 419 -64.21 -14.64 -17.60
CA ALA A 419 -62.76 -14.73 -17.51
C ALA A 419 -62.15 -15.08 -18.87
N ALA A 420 -62.71 -16.05 -19.59
CA ALA A 420 -62.29 -16.44 -20.94
C ALA A 420 -62.41 -15.27 -21.91
N VAL A 421 -63.52 -14.53 -21.91
CA VAL A 421 -63.69 -13.32 -22.74
C VAL A 421 -62.66 -12.24 -22.37
N THR A 422 -62.36 -12.08 -21.08
CA THR A 422 -61.36 -11.11 -20.62
C THR A 422 -59.95 -11.48 -21.09
N LEU A 423 -59.59 -12.77 -20.99
CA LEU A 423 -58.31 -13.31 -21.49
C LEU A 423 -58.21 -13.20 -23.01
N GLN A 424 -59.26 -13.57 -23.75
CA GLN A 424 -59.32 -13.43 -25.21
C GLN A 424 -59.13 -11.97 -25.63
N ARG A 425 -59.79 -11.01 -24.96
CA ARG A 425 -59.61 -9.58 -25.23
C ARG A 425 -58.18 -9.11 -24.92
N ALA A 426 -57.59 -9.59 -23.83
CA ALA A 426 -56.21 -9.27 -23.48
C ALA A 426 -55.21 -9.82 -24.51
N ALA A 427 -55.40 -11.07 -24.96
CA ALA A 427 -54.58 -11.70 -25.99
C ALA A 427 -54.70 -10.97 -27.34
N LEU A 428 -55.92 -10.61 -27.76
CA LEU A 428 -56.13 -9.82 -28.99
C LEU A 428 -55.45 -8.44 -28.90
N LYS A 429 -55.54 -7.75 -27.74
CA LYS A 429 -54.81 -6.49 -27.51
C LYS A 429 -53.30 -6.67 -27.56
N PHE A 430 -52.77 -7.73 -26.95
CA PHE A 430 -51.35 -8.06 -27.00
C PHE A 430 -50.89 -8.34 -28.43
N LEU A 431 -51.61 -9.18 -29.18
CA LEU A 431 -51.31 -9.46 -30.59
C LEU A 431 -51.38 -8.20 -31.45
N ALA A 432 -52.35 -7.30 -31.22
CA ALA A 432 -52.41 -6.01 -31.90
C ALA A 432 -51.20 -5.12 -31.56
N LYS A 433 -50.76 -5.11 -30.29
CA LYS A 433 -49.54 -4.41 -29.85
C LYS A 433 -48.28 -4.99 -30.51
N CYS A 434 -48.18 -6.32 -30.61
CA CYS A 434 -47.09 -7.02 -31.31
C CYS A 434 -47.10 -6.70 -32.81
N ARG A 435 -48.27 -6.71 -33.47
CA ARG A 435 -48.42 -6.29 -34.88
C ARG A 435 -48.04 -4.83 -35.09
N LYS A 436 -48.39 -3.92 -34.17
CA LYS A 436 -47.94 -2.51 -34.21
C LYS A 436 -46.42 -2.37 -34.03
N LYS A 437 -45.82 -3.11 -33.09
CA LYS A 437 -44.34 -3.17 -32.95
C LYS A 437 -43.67 -3.72 -34.22
N LYS A 438 -44.24 -4.77 -34.83
CA LYS A 438 -43.79 -5.30 -36.13
C LYS A 438 -44.01 -4.32 -37.29
N LYS A 439 -45.00 -3.41 -37.24
CA LYS A 439 -45.18 -2.35 -38.26
C LYS A 439 -44.24 -1.15 -38.07
N LEU A 440 -43.76 -0.90 -36.85
CA LEU A 440 -42.74 0.12 -36.56
C LEU A 440 -41.36 -0.27 -37.12
N PHE A 441 -41.07 -1.57 -37.21
CA PHE A 441 -40.02 -2.09 -38.06
C PHE A 441 -40.61 -2.40 -39.43
N ALA A 442 -40.65 -1.41 -40.32
CA ALA A 442 -40.84 -1.71 -41.73
C ALA A 442 -39.84 -2.82 -42.15
N PRO A 443 -40.23 -3.79 -42.98
CA PRO A 443 -39.26 -4.62 -43.68
C PRO A 443 -38.30 -3.64 -44.35
N TRP A 444 -37.00 -3.77 -44.07
CA TRP A 444 -35.96 -2.85 -44.51
C TRP A 444 -36.09 -2.68 -46.04
N GLN A 445 -36.72 -1.59 -46.49
CA GLN A 445 -36.67 -1.19 -47.89
C GLN A 445 -35.28 -0.60 -48.05
N GLY A 446 -34.40 -1.36 -48.70
CA GLY A 446 -33.01 -0.97 -48.93
C GLY A 446 -32.93 0.48 -49.39
N LEU A 447 -31.93 1.19 -48.86
CA LEU A 447 -31.56 2.54 -49.30
C LEU A 447 -31.61 2.58 -50.83
N ARG A 448 -32.50 3.42 -51.38
CA ARG A 448 -32.88 3.48 -52.80
C ARG A 448 -31.72 3.86 -53.74
N GLU A 449 -30.52 4.08 -53.20
CA GLU A 449 -29.31 4.53 -53.89
C GLU A 449 -28.18 3.50 -53.94
N LEU A 450 -28.34 2.33 -53.32
CA LEU A 450 -27.37 1.23 -53.39
C LEU A 450 -27.83 0.16 -54.39
N THR A 451 -27.96 0.55 -55.65
CA THR A 451 -28.01 -0.39 -56.77
C THR A 451 -26.67 -1.13 -56.85
N ASP A 452 -26.64 -2.38 -57.35
CA ASP A 452 -25.37 -3.14 -57.44
C ASP A 452 -24.28 -2.40 -58.25
N VAL A 453 -24.68 -1.54 -59.19
CA VAL A 453 -23.78 -0.61 -59.89
C VAL A 453 -23.10 0.38 -58.92
N ARG A 454 -23.86 1.00 -58.02
CA ARG A 454 -23.31 1.94 -57.03
C ARG A 454 -22.46 1.25 -55.98
N ARG A 455 -22.81 0.01 -55.63
CA ARG A 455 -21.97 -0.84 -54.77
C ARG A 455 -20.61 -1.07 -55.41
N VAL A 456 -20.57 -1.43 -56.69
CA VAL A 456 -19.31 -1.62 -57.43
C VAL A 456 -18.52 -0.32 -57.55
N GLU A 457 -19.16 0.81 -57.84
CA GLU A 457 -18.49 2.12 -57.85
C GLU A 457 -17.87 2.49 -56.50
N LEU A 458 -18.59 2.27 -55.40
CA LEU A 458 -18.10 2.53 -54.04
C LEU A 458 -16.96 1.56 -53.68
N GLN A 459 -17.08 0.30 -54.08
CA GLN A 459 -16.01 -0.70 -53.92
C GLN A 459 -14.74 -0.24 -54.66
N GLN A 460 -14.90 0.27 -55.88
CA GLN A 460 -13.80 0.75 -56.71
C GLN A 460 -13.16 2.02 -56.13
N GLN A 461 -13.96 2.91 -55.53
CA GLN A 461 -13.46 4.08 -54.79
C GLN A 461 -12.67 3.69 -53.54
N VAL A 462 -13.11 2.66 -52.81
CA VAL A 462 -12.39 2.11 -51.66
C VAL A 462 -11.10 1.45 -52.11
N ASP A 463 -11.12 0.64 -53.17
CA ASP A 463 -9.94 -0.03 -53.71
C ASP A 463 -8.91 1.00 -54.21
N ASP A 464 -9.33 2.07 -54.89
CA ASP A 464 -8.44 3.15 -55.32
C ASP A 464 -7.92 4.00 -54.15
N TYR A 465 -8.67 4.11 -53.05
CA TYR A 465 -8.19 4.76 -51.83
C TYR A 465 -7.14 3.88 -51.13
N VAL A 466 -7.37 2.58 -51.03
CA VAL A 466 -6.45 1.60 -50.44
C VAL A 466 -5.16 1.47 -51.25
N ARG A 467 -5.23 1.50 -52.60
CA ARG A 467 -4.03 1.56 -53.46
C ARG A 467 -3.20 2.82 -53.26
N ARG A 468 -3.87 3.96 -53.02
CA ARG A 468 -3.20 5.25 -52.77
C ARG A 468 -2.64 5.38 -51.35
N HIS A 469 -3.14 4.57 -50.40
CA HIS A 469 -2.74 4.58 -49.00
C HIS A 469 -2.47 3.15 -48.50
N PRO A 470 -1.39 2.49 -48.97
CA PRO A 470 -1.00 1.20 -48.44
C PRO A 470 -0.62 1.38 -46.96
N GLY A 471 -1.46 0.84 -46.06
CA GLY A 471 -1.13 0.77 -44.64
C GLY A 471 0.12 -0.08 -44.41
N SER A 472 0.82 0.17 -43.31
CA SER A 472 1.97 -0.64 -42.88
C SER A 472 1.60 -2.13 -42.96
N GLN A 473 2.31 -2.89 -43.78
CA GLN A 473 2.05 -4.33 -43.97
C GLN A 473 2.34 -5.07 -42.67
N ILE A 474 1.30 -5.25 -41.86
CA ILE A 474 1.26 -6.28 -40.82
C ILE A 474 1.19 -7.60 -41.59
N SER A 475 2.16 -8.50 -41.39
CA SER A 475 2.18 -9.77 -42.10
C SER A 475 0.91 -10.57 -41.79
N ASP A 476 0.39 -11.34 -42.74
CA ASP A 476 -0.81 -12.16 -42.55
C ASP A 476 -0.73 -13.07 -41.32
N ILE A 477 0.49 -13.49 -40.97
CA ILE A 477 0.79 -14.29 -39.79
C ILE A 477 0.53 -13.48 -38.53
N THR A 478 1.07 -12.26 -38.45
CA THR A 478 0.85 -11.37 -37.29
C THR A 478 -0.60 -10.92 -37.13
N SER A 479 -1.34 -10.77 -38.23
CA SER A 479 -2.78 -10.45 -38.18
C SER A 479 -3.61 -11.61 -37.63
N LYS A 480 -3.33 -12.84 -38.10
CA LYS A 480 -4.00 -14.06 -37.61
C LYS A 480 -3.68 -14.32 -36.14
N GLU A 481 -2.43 -14.08 -35.73
CA GLU A 481 -1.99 -14.23 -34.34
C GLU A 481 -2.73 -13.24 -33.41
N LEU A 482 -2.83 -11.97 -33.80
CA LEU A 482 -3.58 -10.97 -33.04
C LEU A 482 -5.07 -11.31 -32.93
N HIS A 483 -5.66 -11.87 -33.99
CA HIS A 483 -7.05 -12.33 -33.96
C HIS A 483 -7.25 -13.51 -33.01
N SER A 484 -6.33 -14.48 -33.01
CA SER A 484 -6.35 -15.61 -32.08
C SER A 484 -6.23 -15.14 -30.64
N GLN A 485 -5.27 -14.25 -30.34
CA GLN A 485 -5.09 -13.69 -29.01
C GLN A 485 -6.29 -12.89 -28.51
N ALA A 486 -6.96 -12.15 -29.41
CA ALA A 486 -8.20 -11.45 -29.07
C ALA A 486 -9.34 -12.42 -28.74
N GLN A 487 -9.46 -13.53 -29.48
CA GLN A 487 -10.46 -14.57 -29.22
C GLN A 487 -10.18 -15.31 -27.90
N GLU A 488 -8.93 -15.64 -27.59
CA GLU A 488 -8.55 -16.28 -26.32
C GLU A 488 -8.87 -15.39 -25.11
N ARG A 489 -8.54 -14.10 -25.19
CA ARG A 489 -8.87 -13.13 -24.13
C ARG A 489 -10.39 -13.02 -23.92
N LEU A 490 -11.16 -13.06 -25.00
CA LEU A 490 -12.62 -13.04 -24.94
C LEU A 490 -13.17 -14.32 -24.28
N GLN A 491 -12.62 -15.48 -24.62
CA GLN A 491 -13.00 -16.76 -24.01
C GLN A 491 -12.69 -16.78 -22.50
N HIS A 492 -11.51 -16.30 -22.10
CA HIS A 492 -11.13 -16.22 -20.69
C HIS A 492 -12.09 -15.31 -19.90
N TYR A 493 -12.50 -14.18 -20.49
CA TYR A 493 -13.51 -13.31 -19.88
C TYR A 493 -14.86 -14.02 -19.70
N PHE A 494 -15.34 -14.76 -20.70
CA PHE A 494 -16.59 -15.52 -20.58
C PHE A 494 -16.50 -16.65 -19.54
N MET A 495 -15.34 -17.31 -19.40
CA MET A 495 -15.12 -18.33 -18.37
C MET A 495 -15.17 -17.73 -16.96
N GLY A 496 -14.53 -16.57 -16.73
CA GLY A 496 -14.59 -15.86 -15.45
C GLY A 496 -16.00 -15.41 -15.08
N ARG A 497 -16.75 -14.89 -16.06
CA ARG A 497 -18.14 -14.44 -15.88
C ARG A 497 -19.08 -15.56 -15.42
N ALA A 498 -18.92 -16.78 -15.96
CA ALA A 498 -19.76 -17.91 -15.56
C ALA A 498 -19.56 -18.30 -14.08
N LEU A 499 -18.34 -18.13 -13.56
CA LEU A 499 -18.00 -18.37 -12.15
C LEU A 499 -18.61 -17.29 -11.24
N GLU A 500 -18.51 -16.03 -11.64
CA GLU A 500 -19.16 -14.91 -10.94
C GLU A 500 -20.67 -15.07 -10.91
N GLU A 501 -21.30 -15.42 -12.04
CA GLU A 501 -22.75 -15.64 -12.13
C GLU A 501 -23.23 -16.77 -11.19
N ARG A 502 -22.47 -17.87 -11.05
CA ARG A 502 -22.80 -18.95 -10.08
C ARG A 502 -22.70 -18.47 -8.63
N SER A 503 -21.66 -17.70 -8.30
CA SER A 503 -21.50 -17.15 -6.95
C SER A 503 -22.64 -16.19 -6.60
N GLN A 504 -23.09 -15.41 -7.59
CA GLN A 504 -24.19 -14.46 -7.46
C GLN A 504 -25.52 -15.18 -7.30
N GLN A 505 -25.79 -16.21 -8.12
CA GLN A 505 -26.98 -17.07 -7.97
C GLN A 505 -27.02 -17.76 -6.60
N HIS A 506 -25.88 -18.24 -6.09
CA HIS A 506 -25.81 -18.84 -4.75
C HIS A 506 -26.16 -17.81 -3.66
N ARG A 507 -25.62 -16.59 -3.76
CA ARG A 507 -25.92 -15.49 -2.84
C ARG A 507 -27.41 -15.10 -2.88
N GLU A 508 -27.99 -15.01 -4.08
CA GLU A 508 -29.41 -14.72 -4.26
C GLU A 508 -30.31 -15.83 -3.69
N ALA A 509 -29.96 -17.10 -3.91
CA ALA A 509 -30.67 -18.24 -3.32
C ALA A 509 -30.61 -18.23 -1.78
N LEU A 510 -29.45 -17.91 -1.21
CA LEU A 510 -29.27 -17.80 0.24
C LEU A 510 -30.10 -16.65 0.83
N MET A 511 -30.15 -15.51 0.14
CA MET A 511 -31.00 -14.37 0.53
C MET A 511 -32.49 -14.71 0.43
N ALA A 512 -32.91 -15.47 -0.59
CA ALA A 512 -34.27 -15.95 -0.71
C ALA A 512 -34.63 -16.93 0.42
N GLN A 513 -33.71 -17.83 0.79
CA GLN A 513 -33.89 -18.76 1.91
C GLN A 513 -34.00 -18.05 3.26
N ILE A 514 -33.15 -17.04 3.50
CA ILE A 514 -33.24 -16.21 4.71
C ILE A 514 -34.59 -15.47 4.74
N SER A 515 -35.03 -14.93 3.61
CA SER A 515 -36.30 -14.21 3.52
C SER A 515 -37.50 -15.12 3.76
N THR A 516 -37.51 -16.34 3.21
CA THR A 516 -38.57 -17.34 3.48
C THR A 516 -38.54 -17.84 4.92
N ASN A 517 -37.36 -18.03 5.52
CA ASN A 517 -37.25 -18.37 6.94
C ASN A 517 -37.80 -17.24 7.83
N ILE A 518 -37.53 -15.98 7.50
CA ILE A 518 -38.09 -14.82 8.19
C ILE A 518 -39.62 -14.77 8.02
N GLU A 519 -40.13 -15.00 6.81
CA GLU A 519 -41.58 -15.06 6.59
C GLU A 519 -42.26 -16.22 7.32
N GLN A 520 -41.62 -17.39 7.41
CA GLN A 520 -42.12 -18.53 8.18
C GLN A 520 -42.12 -18.24 9.69
N LEU A 521 -41.09 -17.57 10.20
CA LEU A 521 -41.03 -17.09 11.59
C LEU A 521 -42.06 -16.00 11.89
N LEU A 522 -42.41 -15.16 10.90
CA LEU A 522 -43.46 -14.15 11.06
C LEU A 522 -44.86 -14.80 10.97
N ASN A 523 -45.07 -15.75 10.07
CA ASN A 523 -46.35 -16.42 9.89
C ASN A 523 -46.70 -17.40 11.03
N SER A 524 -45.71 -17.90 11.78
CA SER A 524 -45.94 -18.71 12.99
C SER A 524 -46.51 -17.91 14.17
N THR A 525 -46.47 -16.58 14.13
CA THR A 525 -46.94 -15.71 15.24
C THR A 525 -48.42 -15.28 15.15
N CYS A 526 -49.19 -15.71 14.15
CA CYS A 526 -50.52 -15.13 13.89
C CYS A 526 -51.73 -16.09 13.83
N LYS A 527 -51.68 -17.30 14.40
CA LYS A 527 -52.90 -18.13 14.52
C LYS A 527 -53.10 -18.67 15.93
N SER A 528 -53.82 -17.90 16.74
CA SER A 528 -54.52 -18.39 17.92
C SER A 528 -55.86 -17.69 18.09
N SER A 529 -56.93 -18.33 17.61
CA SER A 529 -58.26 -18.24 18.23
C SER A 529 -59.01 -19.56 17.99
N PRO A 530 -59.74 -20.09 18.98
CA PRO A 530 -60.30 -21.44 18.94
C PRO A 530 -61.72 -21.43 18.37
N GLU A 531 -62.13 -22.47 17.65
CA GLU A 531 -63.48 -23.06 17.74
C GLU A 531 -63.63 -24.34 16.88
N THR A 532 -63.83 -25.45 17.60
CA THR A 532 -64.71 -26.61 17.37
C THR A 532 -64.72 -27.44 16.07
N SER A 533 -64.59 -28.75 16.32
CA SER A 533 -65.21 -29.93 15.66
C SER A 533 -64.55 -30.60 14.44
N SER A 534 -63.80 -31.67 14.76
CA SER A 534 -63.99 -33.07 14.30
C SER A 534 -63.18 -33.63 13.10
N VAL A 535 -62.60 -34.81 13.40
CA VAL A 535 -62.19 -35.95 12.55
C VAL A 535 -60.78 -35.97 11.90
N THR A 536 -59.87 -36.63 12.64
CA THR A 536 -58.97 -37.76 12.29
C THR A 536 -58.35 -37.88 10.88
N ILE A 537 -57.00 -38.00 10.83
CA ILE A 537 -56.20 -39.15 10.34
C ILE A 537 -54.71 -38.87 10.60
N GLY A 538 -53.98 -39.88 11.10
CA GLY A 538 -52.74 -39.72 11.86
C GLY A 538 -51.41 -39.85 11.13
N SER A 539 -50.33 -39.50 11.84
CA SER A 539 -49.08 -40.28 11.95
C SER A 539 -48.05 -39.60 12.88
N LYS A 540 -47.65 -40.38 13.90
CA LYS A 540 -46.38 -40.44 14.65
C LYS A 540 -45.47 -39.20 14.78
N LEU A 541 -45.49 -38.67 16.01
CA LEU A 541 -44.38 -38.17 16.84
C LEU A 541 -43.00 -37.91 16.16
N VAL A 542 -42.69 -36.63 16.00
CA VAL A 542 -41.37 -36.08 16.35
C VAL A 542 -41.60 -35.23 17.59
N SER A 543 -40.86 -35.51 18.65
CA SER A 543 -40.90 -34.79 19.93
C SER A 543 -40.81 -33.28 19.70
N GLN A 544 -41.80 -32.54 20.21
CA GLN A 544 -41.76 -31.09 20.26
C GLN A 544 -40.45 -30.63 20.92
N PRO A 545 -39.67 -29.71 20.32
CA PRO A 545 -38.79 -28.90 21.14
C PRO A 545 -39.71 -28.04 22.00
N LYS A 546 -39.71 -28.27 23.31
CA LYS A 546 -40.36 -27.35 24.25
C LYS A 546 -39.81 -25.95 23.96
N CYS A 547 -40.70 -24.98 23.77
CA CYS A 547 -40.31 -23.58 23.62
C CYS A 547 -39.38 -23.20 24.78
N PRO A 548 -38.27 -22.49 24.54
CA PRO A 548 -37.46 -21.98 25.64
C PRO A 548 -38.35 -21.03 26.44
N SER A 549 -38.38 -21.21 27.76
CA SER A 549 -38.98 -20.24 28.68
C SER A 549 -38.36 -18.86 28.43
N THR A 550 -39.04 -17.77 28.79
CA THR A 550 -38.45 -16.43 28.82
C THR A 550 -37.08 -16.43 29.50
N ASP A 551 -36.88 -17.29 30.51
CA ASP A 551 -35.61 -17.49 31.19
C ASP A 551 -34.52 -18.17 30.33
N ASP A 552 -34.87 -19.09 29.43
CA ASP A 552 -33.94 -19.71 28.48
C ASP A 552 -33.53 -18.74 27.37
N TRP A 553 -34.44 -17.85 26.95
CA TRP A 553 -34.11 -16.77 26.02
C TRP A 553 -33.17 -15.75 26.67
N ILE A 554 -33.43 -15.35 27.92
CA ILE A 554 -32.55 -14.46 28.70
C ILE A 554 -31.17 -15.12 28.91
N ARG A 555 -31.11 -16.42 29.22
CA ARG A 555 -29.84 -17.15 29.40
C ARG A 555 -29.04 -17.26 28.09
N LYS A 556 -29.71 -17.47 26.96
CA LYS A 556 -29.08 -17.56 25.64
C LYS A 556 -28.57 -16.20 25.17
N MET A 557 -29.31 -15.12 25.43
CA MET A 557 -28.86 -13.75 25.21
C MET A 557 -27.67 -13.39 26.11
N ARG A 558 -27.67 -13.81 27.40
CA ARG A 558 -26.51 -13.66 28.29
C ARG A 558 -25.27 -14.38 27.76
N TYR A 559 -25.39 -15.60 27.25
CA TYR A 559 -24.24 -16.36 26.73
C TYR A 559 -23.61 -15.73 25.48
N ILE A 560 -24.44 -15.29 24.53
CA ILE A 560 -23.99 -14.60 23.31
C ILE A 560 -23.29 -13.28 23.69
N TYR A 561 -23.86 -12.55 24.64
CA TYR A 561 -23.32 -11.29 25.16
C TYR A 561 -21.95 -11.46 25.83
N THR A 562 -21.78 -12.47 26.70
CA THR A 562 -20.49 -12.75 27.34
C THR A 562 -19.40 -13.07 26.31
N MET A 563 -19.74 -13.81 25.25
CA MET A 563 -18.80 -14.16 24.18
C MET A 563 -18.40 -12.96 23.32
N GLU A 564 -19.34 -12.06 23.01
CA GLU A 564 -19.08 -10.85 22.22
C GLU A 564 -18.31 -9.79 23.02
N TYR A 565 -18.58 -9.68 24.33
CA TYR A 565 -17.86 -8.80 25.27
C TYR A 565 -16.38 -9.17 25.39
N TYR A 566 -16.07 -10.45 25.66
CA TYR A 566 -14.68 -10.92 25.69
C TYR A 566 -13.98 -10.78 24.33
N SER A 567 -14.73 -10.85 23.24
CA SER A 567 -14.21 -10.63 21.87
C SER A 567 -13.89 -9.16 21.58
N ALA A 568 -14.66 -8.22 22.15
CA ALA A 568 -14.46 -6.78 22.01
C ALA A 568 -13.30 -6.27 22.87
N ILE A 569 -13.15 -6.79 24.10
CA ILE A 569 -12.00 -6.49 24.98
C ILE A 569 -10.69 -6.97 24.37
N LYS A 570 -10.69 -8.16 23.74
CA LYS A 570 -9.49 -8.71 23.08
C LYS A 570 -9.04 -7.86 21.87
N LYS A 571 -9.88 -6.97 21.36
CA LYS A 571 -9.64 -6.14 20.17
C LYS A 571 -9.38 -4.66 20.46
N ASN A 572 -9.23 -4.26 21.73
CA ASN A 572 -8.85 -2.93 22.23
C ASN A 572 -9.06 -1.78 21.22
N ASP A 573 -10.20 -1.07 21.32
CA ASP A 573 -10.33 0.40 21.09
C ASP A 573 -11.79 0.91 20.98
N ASP A 574 -12.80 0.04 20.88
CA ASP A 574 -14.21 0.45 20.63
C ASP A 574 -15.19 0.27 21.82
N ILE A 575 -14.75 0.55 23.06
CA ILE A 575 -15.56 0.29 24.27
C ILE A 575 -16.71 1.30 24.45
N MET A 576 -16.51 2.58 24.08
CA MET A 576 -17.46 3.66 24.37
C MET A 576 -18.76 3.64 23.54
N PRO A 577 -18.73 3.38 22.22
CA PRO A 577 -19.97 3.23 21.44
C PRO A 577 -20.80 2.01 21.89
N PHE A 578 -20.14 0.96 22.34
CA PHE A 578 -20.77 -0.25 22.84
C PHE A 578 -21.54 0.00 24.16
N ALA A 579 -20.93 0.73 25.11
CA ALA A 579 -21.55 1.09 26.38
C ALA A 579 -22.82 1.95 26.23
N ALA A 580 -22.84 2.88 25.27
CA ALA A 580 -24.00 3.74 25.01
C ALA A 580 -25.19 2.95 24.44
N THR A 581 -24.93 2.03 23.51
CA THR A 581 -25.98 1.17 22.91
C THR A 581 -26.53 0.16 23.94
N TRP A 582 -25.70 -0.23 24.90
CA TRP A 582 -26.08 -1.12 26.00
C TRP A 582 -27.05 -0.47 26.99
N MET A 583 -26.81 0.79 27.37
CA MET A 583 -27.72 1.57 28.22
C MET A 583 -29.14 1.69 27.62
N GLU A 584 -29.25 1.78 26.29
CA GLU A 584 -30.56 1.82 25.60
C GLU A 584 -31.26 0.45 25.61
N LEU A 585 -30.52 -0.64 25.46
CA LEU A 585 -31.04 -2.01 25.52
C LEU A 585 -31.46 -2.41 26.93
N GLU A 586 -30.72 -1.99 27.95
CA GLU A 586 -31.05 -2.24 29.35
C GLU A 586 -32.37 -1.56 29.75
N ASN A 587 -32.56 -0.31 29.34
CA ASN A 587 -33.84 0.40 29.53
C ASN A 587 -35.01 -0.30 28.84
N LEU A 588 -34.77 -0.92 27.68
CA LEU A 588 -35.79 -1.65 26.94
C LEU A 588 -36.14 -2.99 27.60
N ILE A 589 -35.14 -3.70 28.13
CA ILE A 589 -35.33 -4.96 28.87
C ILE A 589 -36.02 -4.70 30.22
N LEU A 590 -35.66 -3.64 30.92
CA LEU A 590 -36.31 -3.22 32.18
C LEU A 590 -37.76 -2.77 31.98
N SER A 591 -38.10 -2.28 30.78
CA SER A 591 -39.47 -1.86 30.43
C SER A 591 -40.43 -3.03 30.14
N GLU A 592 -39.89 -4.22 29.85
CA GLU A 592 -40.66 -5.43 29.53
C GLU A 592 -40.77 -6.41 30.73
N MET A 593 -40.20 -6.08 31.89
CA MET A 593 -40.14 -6.94 33.08
C MET A 593 -41.13 -6.52 34.17
N SER A 594 -41.75 -7.48 34.87
CA SER A 594 -42.72 -7.19 35.94
C SER A 594 -42.07 -6.64 37.23
N PRO A 595 -42.78 -5.83 38.03
CA PRO A 595 -42.21 -5.07 39.16
C PRO A 595 -41.57 -5.93 40.26
N GLU A 596 -42.03 -7.18 40.46
CA GLU A 596 -41.48 -8.08 41.48
C GLU A 596 -40.06 -8.58 41.14
N ARG A 597 -39.68 -8.62 39.86
CA ARG A 597 -38.34 -9.06 39.41
C ARG A 597 -37.32 -7.92 39.37
N GLN A 598 -37.73 -6.66 39.49
CA GLN A 598 -36.84 -5.49 39.50
C GLN A 598 -35.96 -5.40 40.76
N ARG A 599 -36.26 -6.12 41.85
CA ARG A 599 -35.46 -6.07 43.10
C ARG A 599 -34.26 -7.02 43.12
N GLN A 600 -34.23 -8.05 42.28
CA GLN A 600 -33.14 -9.06 42.27
C GLN A 600 -31.98 -8.68 41.32
N ILE A 601 -32.21 -7.76 40.38
CA ILE A 601 -31.27 -7.37 39.31
C ILE A 601 -30.26 -6.27 39.71
N PRO A 602 -30.57 -5.30 40.60
CA PRO A 602 -29.63 -4.23 40.96
C PRO A 602 -28.31 -4.74 41.58
N TYR A 603 -28.32 -5.90 42.22
CA TYR A 603 -27.12 -6.44 42.88
C TYR A 603 -26.06 -6.97 41.88
N ASP A 604 -26.48 -7.61 40.78
CA ASP A 604 -25.54 -8.18 39.79
C ASP A 604 -24.92 -7.12 38.87
N ILE A 605 -25.64 -6.04 38.60
CA ILE A 605 -25.19 -4.94 37.72
C ILE A 605 -24.27 -3.99 38.47
N THR A 606 -24.57 -3.71 39.75
CA THR A 606 -23.66 -2.96 40.63
C THR A 606 -22.36 -3.74 40.87
N TYR A 607 -22.43 -5.08 40.98
CA TYR A 607 -21.26 -5.95 41.11
C TYR A 607 -20.38 -5.98 39.84
N ASN A 608 -20.99 -6.08 38.64
CA ASN A 608 -20.24 -6.01 37.38
C ASN A 608 -19.70 -4.60 37.09
N TRP A 609 -20.43 -3.54 37.45
CA TRP A 609 -19.95 -2.16 37.31
C TRP A 609 -18.76 -1.87 38.24
N ASN A 610 -18.78 -2.40 39.47
CA ASN A 610 -17.63 -2.34 40.38
C ASN A 610 -16.44 -3.17 39.86
N LEU A 611 -16.69 -4.32 39.20
CA LEU A 611 -15.65 -5.13 38.56
C LEU A 611 -15.00 -4.40 37.35
N ILE A 612 -15.80 -3.73 36.53
CA ILE A 612 -15.39 -2.88 35.39
C ILE A 612 -14.63 -1.63 35.86
N SER A 613 -15.03 -1.05 36.99
CA SER A 613 -14.37 0.13 37.57
C SER A 613 -13.02 -0.23 38.21
N SER A 614 -12.91 -1.39 38.88
CA SER A 614 -11.64 -1.85 39.49
C SER A 614 -10.59 -2.34 38.48
N THR A 615 -11.01 -2.84 37.32
CA THR A 615 -10.09 -3.32 36.26
C THR A 615 -9.49 -2.17 35.44
N ASN A 616 -10.15 -1.01 35.39
CA ASN A 616 -9.65 0.19 34.70
C ASN A 616 -8.72 1.07 35.56
N GLU A 617 -8.71 0.92 36.88
CA GLU A 617 -7.75 1.61 37.77
C GLU A 617 -6.30 1.16 37.54
N HIS A 618 -6.07 -0.08 37.11
CA HIS A 618 -4.73 -0.59 36.80
C HIS A 618 -4.16 -0.09 35.46
N LEU A 619 -4.99 0.38 34.54
CA LEU A 619 -4.56 0.95 33.25
C LEU A 619 -4.30 2.46 33.35
N LEU A 620 -5.07 3.19 34.15
CA LEU A 620 -4.87 4.63 34.40
C LEU A 620 -3.65 4.93 35.30
N ARG A 621 -3.14 3.95 36.06
CA ARG A 621 -1.93 4.12 36.90
C ARG A 621 -0.61 3.93 36.13
N LYS A 622 -0.65 3.44 34.89
CA LYS A 622 0.54 3.23 34.05
C LYS A 622 0.87 4.39 33.10
N GLU A 623 -0.02 5.34 32.89
CA GLU A 623 0.24 6.52 32.05
C GLU A 623 0.86 7.72 32.79
N ASN A 624 0.95 7.68 34.14
CA ASN A 624 1.47 8.80 34.94
C ASN A 624 2.91 8.59 35.48
N HIS A 625 3.65 7.59 35.00
CA HIS A 625 5.08 7.45 35.28
C HIS A 625 5.87 7.47 33.97
N GLY A 626 5.90 8.62 33.30
CA GLY A 626 6.57 8.73 32.02
C GLY A 626 6.66 10.12 31.42
N LEU A 627 6.56 11.20 32.20
CA LEU A 627 7.00 12.53 31.76
C LEU A 627 7.61 13.26 32.95
N GLY A 628 8.91 13.54 32.83
CA GLY A 628 9.71 14.26 33.79
C GLY A 628 9.27 15.72 33.92
N GLU A 629 9.69 16.28 35.04
CA GLU A 629 9.60 17.67 35.44
C GLU A 629 10.03 18.62 34.31
N GLU A 630 9.12 19.48 33.84
CA GLU A 630 9.48 20.80 33.35
C GLU A 630 8.51 21.85 33.94
N THR A 631 9.13 22.75 34.69
CA THR A 631 8.58 23.86 35.45
C THR A 631 7.82 24.85 34.55
N CYS A 632 6.53 25.10 34.84
CA CYS A 632 5.80 26.22 34.28
C CYS A 632 6.02 27.47 35.15
N GLY A 633 6.87 28.37 34.65
CA GLY A 633 7.09 29.70 35.20
C GLY A 633 5.89 30.62 34.94
N CYS A 634 5.50 31.34 35.99
CA CYS A 634 4.48 32.38 35.99
C CYS A 634 4.73 33.46 34.94
N LEU A 635 3.68 33.99 34.32
CA LEU A 635 3.58 35.40 33.95
C LEU A 635 2.13 35.89 34.03
N MET A 636 1.97 36.94 34.84
CA MET A 636 0.74 37.65 35.21
C MET A 636 0.27 38.61 34.10
N GLY A 637 -1.04 38.90 34.12
CA GLY A 637 -1.69 40.03 33.44
C GLY A 637 -3.00 39.56 32.80
N GLY A 638 -4.20 39.85 33.30
CA GLY A 638 -4.72 41.10 33.86
C GLY A 638 -5.78 41.62 32.88
N GLY A 639 -7.05 41.69 33.31
CA GLY A 639 -8.11 42.32 32.51
C GLY A 639 -9.51 41.71 32.70
N GLY A 640 -10.23 42.19 33.72
CA GLY A 640 -11.57 41.74 34.03
C GLY A 640 -12.67 42.20 33.07
N ARG A 641 -13.82 41.54 33.16
CA ARG A 641 -15.12 42.22 33.23
C ARG A 641 -16.21 41.28 33.75
N ARG A 642 -16.64 41.58 34.97
CA ARG A 642 -17.87 41.15 35.63
C ARG A 642 -19.07 41.78 34.92
N ARG A 643 -20.13 41.02 34.67
CA ARG A 643 -21.52 41.53 34.61
C ARG A 643 -22.46 40.44 35.13
N GLU A 644 -22.93 40.65 36.35
CA GLU A 644 -24.13 40.06 36.95
C GLU A 644 -25.39 40.61 36.29
N TRP A 645 -26.41 39.76 36.16
CA TRP A 645 -27.87 40.02 36.23
C TRP A 645 -28.46 38.64 36.62
N GLU A 646 -28.71 38.32 37.89
CA GLU A 646 -29.85 38.67 38.78
C GLU A 646 -31.27 38.36 38.26
N GLY A 647 -32.01 37.61 39.10
CA GLY A 647 -33.47 37.57 39.24
C GLY A 647 -34.19 36.54 38.36
N SER A 648 -35.08 35.65 38.84
CA SER A 648 -35.85 35.55 40.09
C SER A 648 -36.33 34.08 40.21
N GLY A 649 -36.33 33.45 41.39
CA GLY A 649 -37.45 33.48 42.35
C GLY A 649 -38.53 32.44 42.00
N ALA A 650 -38.42 31.19 42.46
CA ALA A 650 -38.99 30.65 43.73
C ALA A 650 -40.51 30.42 43.68
N TRP A 651 -40.97 29.19 43.95
CA TRP A 651 -42.12 28.86 44.83
C TRP A 651 -42.08 27.35 45.17
N ALA A 652 -42.00 27.06 46.47
CA ALA A 652 -42.11 25.75 47.08
C ALA A 652 -43.58 25.26 47.08
N TYR A 653 -43.81 23.95 47.25
CA TYR A 653 -44.75 23.38 48.25
C TYR A 653 -44.58 21.86 48.37
N GLN A 654 -44.47 21.41 49.63
CA GLN A 654 -44.53 20.04 50.12
C GLN A 654 -45.79 19.29 49.68
N THR A 655 -45.69 17.97 49.54
CA THR A 655 -46.77 17.07 49.96
C THR A 655 -46.21 15.76 50.53
N GLN A 656 -46.57 15.55 51.79
CA GLN A 656 -46.38 14.38 52.62
C GLN A 656 -47.04 13.13 52.00
N LEU A 657 -46.45 11.95 52.15
CA LEU A 657 -47.16 10.72 52.55
C LEU A 657 -46.14 9.65 52.96
N ARG A 658 -46.00 9.53 54.29
CA ARG A 658 -45.29 8.51 55.05
C ARG A 658 -46.31 7.39 55.33
N ILE A 659 -45.99 6.16 54.97
CA ILE A 659 -46.73 4.97 55.44
C ILE A 659 -45.71 4.16 56.24
N ASP A 660 -45.85 4.24 57.56
CA ASP A 660 -45.22 3.36 58.53
C ASP A 660 -45.95 2.00 58.49
N ILE A 661 -45.19 0.89 58.48
CA ILE A 661 -45.69 -0.42 58.88
C ILE A 661 -44.74 -0.93 59.97
N GLN A 662 -45.24 -0.90 61.20
CA GLN A 662 -44.63 -1.46 62.39
C GLN A 662 -45.40 -2.75 62.69
N GLY A 663 -44.70 -3.87 62.79
CA GLY A 663 -45.28 -5.13 63.28
C GLY A 663 -45.42 -5.09 64.81
N ASP A 664 -46.61 -5.46 65.28
CA ASP A 664 -46.99 -6.43 66.35
C ASP A 664 -46.03 -6.72 67.53
N PRO A 665 -46.51 -7.22 68.69
CA PRO A 665 -47.86 -7.74 69.02
C PRO A 665 -48.44 -7.30 70.39
N ALA A 666 -49.75 -7.53 70.62
CA ALA A 666 -50.28 -8.25 71.79
C ALA A 666 -51.83 -8.36 71.75
N GLU A 667 -52.30 -9.60 71.97
CA GLU A 667 -53.65 -10.13 72.21
C GLU A 667 -54.65 -10.26 71.05
#